data_AF-A0A1C7W241-F1
#
_entry.id   AF-A0A1C7W241-F1
#
_cell.length_a   1.000
_cell.length_b   1.000
_cell.length_c   1.000
_cell.angle_alpha   90.00
_cell.angle_beta   90.00
_cell.angle_gamma   90.00
#
_symmetry.space_group_name_H-M   'P 1'
#
loop_
_entity.id
_entity.type
_entity.pdbx_description
1 polymer ?
#
loop_
_entity_poly.entity_id
_entity_poly.type
_entity_poly.pdbx_seq_one_letter_code
_entity_poly.pdbx_strand_id
1 'polypeptide(L)'
;MWYKTGTINLIANNATVTGTGTAWADAKFGVMPGMILLAPDNKLYEVKQVNSNTSLTLNSNYSGSTASGQSYAIITTYEGDISQFSARFAAMLTFFQGSRNDTVSWFTGSGDMTFTKDDGTKLTVPTLAKVQADYVSRSSTLDQSIASSVLMSKPTRLASTTTPEFTPTTQGAWVSWNRDPSSANSGYAAATDFINHKGGGTGGWNFWNSNGTATNLSAKLSPAGFFTTMGGLTSYNDQVMQANTEGGNVIIRFKGADGVEKGAFYNSTSTGQMTLRWGGQQHSLIGQADGQLNIPKTLTFNMAYTTPAAVPDVANLPVMFRGADTAQFANPNNINIGTWYGFAVVPTCPDNITAAGVTRGSPVFYVNARTGTAHVLNNMYVGTSAVLKVGDHGIGGTTAPTVSDPNAVGTNQFVRIPSGTKNSPGTAAWAGINSGFDGGSRYQLLWEQGTSAVNLQTRIREPLGNWSPWKKIVTDESVAQIVAPLIPSTGNGERYCKIAEQSITTTGNRGMVFMVTQGRQYGELGMDISYIYFCARGATTTALAANGLHHIKLGSTSANSSANDIHCGAVYNSDTSMWELWVSGNGYNCPRVSLIGNVETGTMNGVTTDVDLVWRPTRPSGYTIASEKRTWTDFNTTVDANGFLKKASPIARLSSNPEKMPDEYLDGFTLSGLAAVNGEAAGVTAERVSVGVYKVTGSLGFALEGWNIEVPQDVNGNRLCFVATEAAEDGTITVKVSKRRFDIDTAAIVAGEPMDIPEGRWIDLRLEMPPVEEVQSEPEPESHEGEMASE
;
A
#
# COMPACT_ATOMS: atom_id res chain seq x y z
N MET A 1 -50.18 11.78 83.22
CA MET A 1 -49.01 10.86 83.10
C MET A 1 -48.20 10.91 84.39
N TRP A 2 -47.49 9.84 84.78
CA TRP A 2 -46.79 9.75 86.08
C TRP A 2 -45.30 9.49 85.91
N TYR A 3 -44.45 10.25 86.61
CA TYR A 3 -43.00 10.03 86.72
C TYR A 3 -42.69 9.17 87.95
N LYS A 4 -41.98 8.05 87.75
CA LYS A 4 -41.72 7.03 88.79
C LYS A 4 -40.26 6.57 88.86
N THR A 5 -39.38 7.17 88.05
CA THR A 5 -38.00 6.71 87.91
C THR A 5 -37.16 7.14 89.11
N GLY A 6 -36.39 6.20 89.68
CA GLY A 6 -35.55 6.39 90.86
C GLY A 6 -36.27 6.14 92.19
N THR A 7 -35.59 6.40 93.31
CA THR A 7 -36.15 6.28 94.67
C THR A 7 -35.98 7.58 95.43
N ILE A 8 -36.76 7.79 96.49
CA ILE A 8 -36.71 9.00 97.32
C ILE A 8 -36.41 8.71 98.79
N ASN A 9 -35.79 9.71 99.41
CA ASN A 9 -35.53 9.82 100.83
C ASN A 9 -36.34 11.00 101.38
N LEU A 10 -37.09 10.74 102.45
CA LEU A 10 -37.97 11.68 103.14
C LEU A 10 -37.64 11.65 104.63
N ILE A 11 -37.51 12.83 105.25
CA ILE A 11 -37.24 12.97 106.68
C ILE A 11 -38.50 13.51 107.36
N ALA A 12 -38.90 12.91 108.49
CA ALA A 12 -40.07 13.33 109.24
C ALA A 12 -39.99 14.83 109.59
N ASN A 13 -41.09 15.54 109.36
CA ASN A 13 -41.24 16.97 109.61
C ASN A 13 -40.25 17.87 108.84
N ASN A 14 -39.79 17.43 107.66
CA ASN A 14 -38.94 18.21 106.74
C ASN A 14 -39.60 18.29 105.35
N ALA A 15 -39.53 19.45 104.69
CA ALA A 15 -40.06 19.66 103.34
C ALA A 15 -39.11 19.19 102.23
N THR A 16 -37.87 18.87 102.54
CA THR A 16 -36.88 18.46 101.51
C THR A 16 -37.01 16.97 101.23
N VAL A 17 -37.07 16.64 99.93
CA VAL A 17 -37.03 15.27 99.41
C VAL A 17 -35.78 15.11 98.58
N THR A 18 -35.03 14.05 98.87
CA THR A 18 -33.79 13.74 98.16
C THR A 18 -34.01 12.49 97.32
N GLY A 19 -33.84 12.59 96.01
CA GLY A 19 -33.95 11.48 95.07
C GLY A 19 -32.60 10.83 94.78
N THR A 20 -32.61 9.53 94.54
CA THR A 20 -31.47 8.77 93.99
C THR A 20 -31.88 8.16 92.65
N GLY A 21 -31.10 8.41 91.59
CA GLY A 21 -31.43 7.96 90.24
C GLY A 21 -32.63 8.68 89.62
N THR A 22 -33.00 9.85 90.14
CA THR A 22 -34.08 10.70 89.62
C THR A 22 -33.51 11.78 88.69
N ALA A 23 -34.33 12.29 87.77
CA ALA A 23 -33.97 13.33 86.80
C ALA A 23 -35.01 14.47 86.78
N TRP A 24 -35.33 15.01 87.96
CA TRP A 24 -36.44 15.96 88.13
C TRP A 24 -36.24 17.32 87.46
N ALA A 25 -35.00 17.76 87.22
CA ALA A 25 -34.72 19.05 86.58
C ALA A 25 -34.61 18.94 85.05
N ASP A 26 -34.68 17.73 84.48
CA ASP A 26 -34.77 17.54 83.04
C ASP A 26 -36.21 17.84 82.58
N ALA A 27 -36.34 18.95 81.85
CA ALA A 27 -37.61 19.46 81.33
C ALA A 27 -38.39 18.44 80.48
N LYS A 28 -37.73 17.42 79.93
CA LYS A 28 -38.39 16.35 79.16
C LYS A 28 -39.40 15.57 79.99
N PHE A 29 -39.14 15.35 81.28
CA PHE A 29 -39.95 14.50 82.15
C PHE A 29 -41.10 15.22 82.87
N GLY A 30 -41.13 16.55 82.81
CA GLY A 30 -42.30 17.35 83.24
C GLY A 30 -42.52 17.44 84.76
N VAL A 31 -41.49 17.22 85.58
CA VAL A 31 -41.55 17.49 87.02
C VAL A 31 -41.21 18.95 87.27
N MET A 32 -42.11 19.70 87.91
CA MET A 32 -41.97 21.15 88.13
C MET A 32 -42.76 21.60 89.38
N PRO A 33 -42.56 22.84 89.87
CA PRO A 33 -43.39 23.42 90.92
C PRO A 33 -44.90 23.29 90.63
N GLY A 34 -45.70 22.98 91.65
CA GLY A 34 -47.14 22.75 91.57
C GLY A 34 -47.55 21.32 91.24
N MET A 35 -46.61 20.42 90.90
CA MET A 35 -46.93 19.01 90.64
C MET A 35 -47.12 18.23 91.95
N ILE A 36 -47.92 17.17 91.90
CA ILE A 36 -48.26 16.37 93.08
C ILE A 36 -47.37 15.14 93.17
N LEU A 37 -46.65 15.01 94.28
CA LEU A 37 -45.89 13.85 94.69
C LEU A 37 -46.74 12.96 95.61
N LEU A 38 -46.93 11.70 95.22
CA LEU A 38 -47.47 10.66 96.08
C LEU A 38 -46.33 10.05 96.90
N ALA A 39 -46.39 10.24 98.22
CA ALA A 39 -45.38 9.76 99.14
C ALA A 39 -45.74 8.37 99.72
N PRO A 40 -44.78 7.65 100.35
CA PRO A 40 -44.97 6.28 100.83
C PRO A 40 -45.99 6.13 101.98
N ASP A 41 -46.32 7.22 102.66
CA ASP A 41 -47.39 7.30 103.66
C ASP A 41 -48.80 7.33 103.04
N ASN A 42 -48.90 7.12 101.71
CA ASN A 42 -50.11 7.21 100.88
C ASN A 42 -50.79 8.58 100.91
N LYS A 43 -50.06 9.64 101.30
CA LYS A 43 -50.54 11.02 101.22
C LYS A 43 -49.93 11.75 100.03
N LEU A 44 -50.64 12.78 99.60
CA LEU A 44 -50.27 13.63 98.48
C LEU A 44 -49.59 14.90 99.02
N TYR A 45 -48.44 15.25 98.44
CA TYR A 45 -47.69 16.45 98.74
C TYR A 45 -47.45 17.25 97.47
N GLU A 46 -47.61 18.56 97.53
CA GLU A 46 -47.31 19.45 96.42
C GLU A 46 -45.82 19.75 96.38
N VAL A 47 -45.21 19.66 95.19
CA VAL A 47 -43.84 20.09 94.94
C VAL A 47 -43.83 21.61 94.85
N LYS A 48 -43.22 22.29 95.83
CA LYS A 48 -43.05 23.74 95.82
C LYS A 48 -41.95 24.18 94.87
N GLN A 49 -40.85 23.43 94.85
CA GLN A 49 -39.68 23.75 94.04
C GLN A 49 -38.93 22.49 93.66
N VAL A 50 -38.45 22.43 92.41
CA VAL A 50 -37.45 21.45 91.99
C VAL A 50 -36.09 22.14 92.08
N ASN A 51 -35.23 21.66 92.98
CA ASN A 51 -33.92 22.29 93.22
C ASN A 51 -32.84 21.72 92.29
N SER A 52 -32.94 20.44 91.95
CA SER A 52 -32.04 19.74 91.02
C SER A 52 -32.68 18.41 90.57
N ASN A 53 -31.96 17.63 89.74
CA ASN A 53 -32.38 16.30 89.32
C ASN A 53 -32.71 15.35 90.49
N THR A 54 -32.10 15.58 91.65
CA THR A 54 -32.15 14.72 92.83
C THR A 54 -32.62 15.42 94.09
N SER A 55 -33.10 16.66 93.99
CA SER A 55 -33.63 17.38 95.16
C SER A 55 -34.86 18.19 94.80
N LEU A 56 -35.90 18.05 95.62
CA LEU A 56 -37.11 18.87 95.55
C LEU A 56 -37.56 19.29 96.94
N THR A 57 -38.27 20.40 96.99
CA THR A 57 -38.86 20.94 98.21
C THR A 57 -40.38 20.89 98.08
N LEU A 58 -41.03 20.34 99.09
CA LEU A 58 -42.47 20.25 99.21
C LEU A 58 -43.05 21.55 99.78
N ASN A 59 -44.31 21.83 99.48
CA ASN A 59 -44.99 23.01 99.99
C ASN A 59 -45.35 22.89 101.48
N SER A 60 -45.46 21.67 101.98
CA SER A 60 -45.63 21.34 103.39
C SER A 60 -44.61 20.29 103.84
N ASN A 61 -44.23 20.32 105.12
CA ASN A 61 -43.30 19.34 105.69
C ASN A 61 -43.89 17.92 105.62
N TYR A 62 -43.05 16.93 105.31
CA TYR A 62 -43.45 15.53 105.25
C TYR A 62 -43.96 15.05 106.62
N SER A 63 -45.21 14.56 106.67
CA SER A 63 -45.88 14.21 107.92
C SER A 63 -45.71 12.75 108.35
N GLY A 64 -45.15 11.90 107.48
CA GLY A 64 -44.82 10.51 107.79
C GLY A 64 -43.50 10.34 108.56
N SER A 65 -43.20 9.11 109.00
CA SER A 65 -41.91 8.77 109.61
C SER A 65 -40.77 8.79 108.57
N THR A 66 -39.56 9.16 108.99
CA THR A 66 -38.36 9.19 108.13
C THR A 66 -38.16 7.85 107.42
N ALA A 67 -37.99 7.90 106.09
CA ALA A 67 -37.81 6.72 105.25
C ALA A 67 -36.83 7.01 104.10
N SER A 68 -35.98 6.04 103.76
CA SER A 68 -34.98 6.15 102.69
C SER A 68 -35.20 5.05 101.64
N GLY A 69 -34.87 5.34 100.39
CA GLY A 69 -34.91 4.41 99.26
C GLY A 69 -36.32 4.02 98.81
N GLN A 70 -37.33 4.84 99.11
CA GLN A 70 -38.73 4.50 98.87
C GLN A 70 -39.17 4.75 97.43
N SER A 71 -40.11 3.93 96.97
CA SER A 71 -40.80 4.17 95.70
C SER A 71 -41.77 5.34 95.83
N TYR A 72 -41.94 6.08 94.75
CA TYR A 72 -42.79 7.27 94.69
C TYR A 72 -43.35 7.45 93.29
N ALA A 73 -44.30 8.36 93.15
CA ALA A 73 -44.78 8.77 91.85
C ALA A 73 -45.18 10.25 91.86
N ILE A 74 -44.74 11.01 90.86
CA ILE A 74 -45.15 12.40 90.64
C ILE A 74 -46.10 12.45 89.46
N ILE A 75 -47.25 13.09 89.63
CA ILE A 75 -48.19 13.33 88.54
C ILE A 75 -47.67 14.53 87.73
N THR A 76 -47.34 14.31 86.46
CA THR A 76 -46.68 15.33 85.61
C THR A 76 -47.57 15.91 84.51
N THR A 77 -48.81 15.43 84.34
CA THR A 77 -49.77 15.96 83.36
C THR A 77 -51.24 15.67 83.72
N TYR A 78 -52.12 16.63 83.41
CA TYR A 78 -53.55 16.48 83.11
C TYR A 78 -53.78 16.66 81.60
N GLU A 79 -54.74 15.96 80.99
CA GLU A 79 -55.12 16.19 79.59
C GLU A 79 -55.81 17.57 79.46
N GLY A 80 -55.23 18.48 78.65
CA GLY A 80 -55.94 19.68 78.14
C GLY A 80 -55.36 21.08 78.40
N ASP A 81 -54.18 21.29 79.01
CA ASP A 81 -53.68 22.65 79.35
C ASP A 81 -52.75 23.28 78.27
N ILE A 82 -53.19 24.40 77.67
CA ILE A 82 -52.53 25.20 76.60
C ILE A 82 -51.22 25.87 77.05
N SER A 83 -51.01 26.04 78.36
CA SER A 83 -49.84 26.73 78.92
C SER A 83 -48.54 25.94 78.72
N GLN A 84 -48.62 24.60 78.69
CA GLN A 84 -47.45 23.73 78.48
C GLN A 84 -47.04 23.56 77.01
N PHE A 85 -47.98 23.67 76.07
CA PHE A 85 -47.64 23.76 74.64
C PHE A 85 -46.80 25.01 74.39
N SER A 86 -47.17 26.14 75.01
CA SER A 86 -46.45 27.40 74.90
C SER A 86 -45.02 27.30 75.44
N ALA A 87 -44.81 26.61 76.58
CA ALA A 87 -43.47 26.39 77.13
C ALA A 87 -42.58 25.49 76.26
N ARG A 88 -43.13 24.41 75.68
CA ARG A 88 -42.38 23.53 74.77
C ARG A 88 -42.10 24.18 73.41
N PHE A 89 -43.03 25.00 72.91
CA PHE A 89 -42.82 25.80 71.70
C PHE A 89 -41.75 26.88 71.91
N ALA A 90 -41.75 27.56 73.08
CA ALA A 90 -40.71 28.54 73.41
C ALA A 90 -39.31 27.93 73.52
N ALA A 91 -39.19 26.71 74.06
CA ALA A 91 -37.90 26.00 74.10
C ALA A 91 -37.39 25.66 72.69
N MET A 92 -38.28 25.21 71.80
CA MET A 92 -37.93 24.91 70.40
C MET A 92 -37.54 26.16 69.60
N LEU A 93 -38.23 27.29 69.82
CA LEU A 93 -37.87 28.56 69.18
C LEU A 93 -36.50 29.08 69.65
N THR A 94 -36.20 28.95 70.95
CA THR A 94 -34.88 29.31 71.51
C THR A 94 -33.75 28.49 70.87
N PHE A 95 -33.97 27.20 70.63
CA PHE A 95 -32.99 26.35 69.94
C PHE A 95 -32.73 26.81 68.49
N PHE A 96 -33.78 27.12 67.72
CA PHE A 96 -33.64 27.64 66.36
C PHE A 96 -32.91 28.99 66.30
N GLN A 97 -33.09 29.85 67.31
CA GLN A 97 -32.37 31.12 67.41
C GLN A 97 -30.87 30.93 67.66
N GLY A 98 -30.47 29.94 68.48
CA GLY A 98 -29.06 29.59 68.72
C GLY A 98 -28.35 29.13 67.44
N SER A 99 -28.94 28.18 66.72
CA SER A 99 -28.36 27.67 65.46
C SER A 99 -28.22 28.77 64.38
N ARG A 100 -29.17 29.70 64.30
CA ARG A 100 -29.08 30.88 63.43
C ARG A 100 -27.91 31.79 63.82
N ASN A 101 -27.71 32.07 65.11
CA ASN A 101 -26.63 32.95 65.58
C ASN A 101 -25.25 32.35 65.31
N ASP A 102 -25.09 31.03 65.46
CA ASP A 102 -23.85 30.32 65.14
C ASP A 102 -23.54 30.40 63.63
N THR A 103 -24.57 30.23 62.79
CA THR A 103 -24.43 30.35 61.34
C THR A 103 -24.04 31.76 60.92
N VAL A 104 -24.71 32.79 61.45
CA VAL A 104 -24.37 34.20 61.17
C VAL A 104 -22.93 34.51 61.63
N SER A 105 -22.57 34.08 62.83
CA SER A 105 -21.21 34.26 63.35
C SER A 105 -20.17 33.62 62.44
N TRP A 106 -20.47 32.49 61.79
CA TRP A 106 -19.53 31.80 60.92
C TRP A 106 -19.26 32.57 59.63
N PHE A 107 -20.29 33.25 59.12
CA PHE A 107 -20.18 34.13 57.96
C PHE A 107 -19.53 35.47 58.28
N THR A 108 -19.65 35.99 59.51
CA THR A 108 -19.24 37.37 59.85
C THR A 108 -18.05 37.48 60.81
N GLY A 109 -17.66 36.41 61.50
CA GLY A 109 -16.51 36.42 62.41
C GLY A 109 -15.18 36.38 61.65
N SER A 110 -14.09 36.69 62.36
CA SER A 110 -12.75 36.88 61.77
C SER A 110 -11.70 35.87 62.23
N GLY A 111 -12.10 34.84 63.00
CA GLY A 111 -11.19 33.86 63.62
C GLY A 111 -11.70 32.42 63.50
N ASP A 112 -11.26 31.56 64.41
CA ASP A 112 -11.83 30.24 64.59
C ASP A 112 -13.10 30.33 65.42
N MET A 113 -14.10 29.50 65.10
CA MET A 113 -15.32 29.39 65.89
C MET A 113 -15.60 27.95 66.26
N THR A 114 -16.25 27.75 67.40
CA THR A 114 -16.54 26.43 67.94
C THR A 114 -18.04 26.18 68.02
N PHE A 115 -18.54 25.23 67.24
CA PHE A 115 -19.89 24.70 67.37
C PHE A 115 -19.95 23.66 68.49
N THR A 116 -21.02 23.65 69.30
CA THR A 116 -21.33 22.52 70.19
C THR A 116 -22.42 21.70 69.54
N LYS A 117 -22.15 20.43 69.25
CA LYS A 117 -23.10 19.50 68.63
C LYS A 117 -24.18 19.09 69.64
N ASP A 118 -25.25 18.49 69.13
CA ASP A 118 -26.38 17.97 69.91
C ASP A 118 -25.98 16.88 70.93
N ASP A 119 -24.83 16.22 70.72
CA ASP A 119 -24.24 15.24 71.64
C ASP A 119 -23.32 15.86 72.72
N GLY A 120 -23.16 17.20 72.73
CA GLY A 120 -22.30 17.95 73.65
C GLY A 120 -20.83 18.05 73.21
N THR A 121 -20.42 17.44 72.10
CA THR A 121 -19.05 17.55 71.58
C THR A 121 -18.82 18.87 70.85
N LYS A 122 -17.60 19.40 70.92
CA LYS A 122 -17.22 20.69 70.33
C LYS A 122 -16.47 20.50 69.00
N LEU A 123 -16.84 21.24 67.97
CA LEU A 123 -16.20 21.28 66.65
C LEU A 123 -15.73 22.70 66.33
N THR A 124 -14.42 22.90 66.24
CA THR A 124 -13.82 24.18 65.85
C THR A 124 -13.56 24.23 64.35
N VAL A 125 -14.05 25.27 63.68
CA VAL A 125 -13.80 25.54 62.25
C VAL A 125 -13.37 27.01 62.04
N PRO A 126 -12.58 27.32 61.01
CA PRO A 126 -12.29 28.70 60.66
C PRO A 126 -13.55 29.39 60.09
N THR A 127 -13.73 30.68 60.41
CA THR A 127 -14.74 31.54 59.78
C THR A 127 -14.47 31.80 58.30
N LEU A 128 -15.50 32.24 57.56
CA LEU A 128 -15.35 32.60 56.14
C LEU A 128 -14.27 33.69 55.94
N ALA A 129 -14.21 34.70 56.82
CA ALA A 129 -13.19 35.75 56.72
C ALA A 129 -11.78 35.24 57.02
N LYS A 130 -11.63 34.27 57.94
CA LYS A 130 -10.34 33.60 58.19
C LYS A 130 -9.94 32.72 57.00
N VAL A 131 -10.87 31.96 56.43
CA VAL A 131 -10.62 31.17 55.20
C VAL A 131 -10.18 32.09 54.05
N GLN A 132 -10.84 33.24 53.88
CA GLN A 132 -10.46 34.24 52.88
C GLN A 132 -9.09 34.86 53.17
N ALA A 133 -8.79 35.22 54.42
CA ALA A 133 -7.47 35.76 54.81
C ALA A 133 -6.34 34.74 54.59
N ASP A 134 -6.57 33.48 54.95
CA ASP A 134 -5.60 32.40 54.74
C ASP A 134 -5.41 32.10 53.24
N TYR A 135 -6.48 32.18 52.43
CA TYR A 135 -6.40 32.07 50.95
C TYR A 135 -5.77 33.29 50.26
N VAL A 136 -5.84 34.49 50.83
CA VAL A 136 -5.20 35.72 50.29
C VAL A 136 -3.68 35.74 50.53
N SER A 137 -3.13 34.86 51.39
CA SER A 137 -1.68 34.57 51.42
C SER A 137 -1.21 33.68 50.25
N ARG A 138 -2.12 33.22 49.39
CA ARG A 138 -1.79 32.53 48.12
C ARG A 138 -2.65 33.08 46.97
N SER A 139 -2.50 34.37 46.66
CA SER A 139 -3.01 34.88 45.38
C SER A 139 -2.14 35.98 44.75
N SER A 140 -1.41 35.56 43.71
CA SER A 140 -1.28 36.23 42.41
C SER A 140 -0.70 37.65 42.29
N THR A 141 0.29 38.02 43.11
CA THR A 141 1.35 38.96 42.68
C THR A 141 2.76 38.40 42.98
N LEU A 142 3.22 37.53 42.07
CA LEU A 142 4.58 37.06 41.74
C LEU A 142 5.60 36.49 42.78
N ASP A 143 5.46 36.60 44.11
CA ASP A 143 6.40 35.95 45.06
C ASP A 143 5.68 35.03 46.08
N GLN A 144 6.06 33.74 46.14
CA GLN A 144 5.58 32.76 47.13
C GLN A 144 6.71 32.04 47.87
N SER A 145 6.60 32.00 49.19
CA SER A 145 7.47 31.30 50.14
C SER A 145 7.05 29.84 50.38
N ILE A 146 8.01 28.97 50.68
CA ILE A 146 7.78 27.53 50.93
C ILE A 146 7.59 27.28 52.44
N ALA A 147 6.50 26.62 52.81
CA ALA A 147 6.17 26.26 54.20
C ALA A 147 6.52 24.79 54.55
N SER A 148 7.61 24.24 53.99
CA SER A 148 8.18 22.93 54.35
C SER A 148 9.66 22.81 53.92
N SER A 149 10.35 21.74 54.33
CA SER A 149 11.80 21.79 54.62
C SER A 149 12.72 22.04 53.43
N VAL A 150 13.57 23.05 53.57
CA VAL A 150 14.82 23.23 52.81
C VAL A 150 15.99 23.01 53.78
N LEU A 151 16.70 21.88 53.66
CA LEU A 151 17.86 21.54 54.50
C LEU A 151 19.16 21.96 53.81
N MET A 152 19.81 22.99 54.34
CA MET A 152 21.15 23.39 53.92
C MET A 152 22.18 22.98 54.99
N SER A 153 23.24 22.25 54.60
CA SER A 153 24.29 21.82 55.55
C SER A 153 25.15 22.97 56.08
N LYS A 154 25.14 24.11 55.38
CA LYS A 154 25.73 25.41 55.75
C LYS A 154 24.82 26.55 55.22
N PRO A 155 24.87 27.76 55.80
CA PRO A 155 23.99 28.85 55.38
C PRO A 155 24.23 29.25 53.90
N THR A 156 23.19 29.25 53.06
CA THR A 156 23.19 29.96 51.77
C THR A 156 22.54 31.32 51.98
N ARG A 157 23.20 32.39 51.55
CA ARG A 157 22.73 33.76 51.81
C ARG A 157 22.02 34.34 50.59
N LEU A 158 20.82 34.85 50.80
CA LEU A 158 20.06 35.62 49.80
C LEU A 158 20.29 37.11 50.06
N ALA A 159 20.85 37.81 49.09
CA ALA A 159 21.05 39.25 49.17
C ALA A 159 19.89 39.97 48.50
N SER A 160 19.04 40.61 49.31
CA SER A 160 18.04 41.57 48.85
C SER A 160 18.52 42.96 49.25
N THR A 161 19.22 43.63 48.35
CA THR A 161 19.70 45.00 48.56
C THR A 161 19.22 45.87 47.42
N THR A 162 18.70 47.06 47.73
CA THR A 162 18.29 48.06 46.73
C THR A 162 19.45 48.88 46.18
N THR A 163 20.68 48.65 46.66
CA THR A 163 21.90 49.36 46.25
C THR A 163 22.60 48.64 45.09
N PRO A 164 22.99 49.36 44.02
CA PRO A 164 23.92 48.89 42.99
C PRO A 164 25.22 48.29 43.56
N GLU A 165 25.77 47.28 42.90
CA GLU A 165 27.10 46.67 43.15
C GLU A 165 27.22 45.82 44.42
N PHE A 166 26.29 44.87 44.60
CA PHE A 166 26.34 43.93 45.73
C PHE A 166 27.53 42.95 45.63
N THR A 167 28.68 43.30 46.20
CA THR A 167 29.82 42.37 46.30
C THR A 167 29.82 41.74 47.69
N PRO A 168 29.69 40.40 47.81
CA PRO A 168 29.75 39.76 49.12
C PRO A 168 31.09 40.03 49.79
N THR A 169 31.11 40.43 51.06
CA THR A 169 32.36 40.78 51.77
C THR A 169 32.88 39.65 52.65
N THR A 170 32.10 38.58 52.82
CA THR A 170 32.46 37.41 53.65
C THR A 170 32.41 36.13 52.83
N GLN A 171 33.33 35.20 53.13
CA GLN A 171 33.39 33.89 52.48
C GLN A 171 32.07 33.11 52.58
N GLY A 172 31.62 32.51 51.48
CA GLY A 172 30.40 31.70 51.44
C GLY A 172 29.67 31.73 50.08
N ALA A 173 28.55 31.01 50.02
CA ALA A 173 27.67 30.97 48.86
C ALA A 173 26.56 32.02 48.98
N TRP A 174 26.37 32.80 47.92
CA TRP A 174 25.44 33.89 47.85
C TRP A 174 24.57 33.79 46.59
N VAL A 175 23.31 34.18 46.72
CA VAL A 175 22.40 34.43 45.61
C VAL A 175 22.01 35.90 45.68
N SER A 176 22.24 36.65 44.60
CA SER A 176 21.85 38.06 44.50
C SER A 176 21.10 38.34 43.21
N TRP A 177 20.27 39.37 43.20
CA TRP A 177 19.63 39.87 41.98
C TRP A 177 20.20 41.24 41.62
N ASN A 178 20.50 41.42 40.34
CA ASN A 178 20.96 42.68 39.74
C ASN A 178 22.21 43.25 40.42
N ARG A 179 23.26 42.43 40.52
CA ARG A 179 24.47 42.81 41.26
C ARG A 179 25.13 44.08 40.74
N ASP A 180 25.36 44.23 39.44
CA ASP A 180 26.06 45.39 38.85
C ASP A 180 25.15 46.10 37.84
N PRO A 181 24.39 47.12 38.27
CA PRO A 181 23.53 47.86 37.37
C PRO A 181 24.21 49.09 36.75
N SER A 182 25.47 49.41 37.09
CA SER A 182 26.14 50.64 36.65
C SER A 182 26.77 50.52 35.26
N SER A 183 26.93 49.31 34.73
CA SER A 183 27.49 49.05 33.41
C SER A 183 26.40 48.67 32.39
N ALA A 184 25.68 49.67 31.87
CA ALA A 184 24.61 49.50 30.87
C ALA A 184 25.01 48.70 29.60
N ASN A 185 26.30 48.45 29.37
CA ASN A 185 26.84 47.71 28.24
C ASN A 185 27.55 46.38 28.59
N SER A 186 27.53 45.91 29.85
CA SER A 186 28.21 44.65 30.23
C SER A 186 27.35 43.39 30.06
N GLY A 187 26.03 43.54 29.85
CA GLY A 187 25.10 42.42 29.69
C GLY A 187 24.73 41.70 30.99
N TYR A 188 25.19 42.20 32.15
CA TYR A 188 24.96 41.59 33.47
C TYR A 188 23.87 42.29 34.30
N ALA A 189 23.21 43.33 33.77
CA ALA A 189 22.09 43.99 34.43
C ALA A 189 20.85 43.07 34.49
N ALA A 190 20.09 43.15 35.60
CA ALA A 190 18.88 42.36 35.87
C ALA A 190 19.08 40.82 35.90
N ALA A 191 20.28 40.34 36.15
CA ALA A 191 20.58 38.91 36.27
C ALA A 191 20.43 38.40 37.72
N THR A 192 20.10 37.11 37.87
CA THR A 192 20.26 36.39 39.13
C THR A 192 21.64 35.76 39.17
N ASP A 193 22.44 36.16 40.14
CA ASP A 193 23.82 35.71 40.29
C ASP A 193 23.94 34.65 41.37
N PHE A 194 24.67 33.57 41.06
CA PHE A 194 25.17 32.60 42.03
C PHE A 194 26.65 32.88 42.30
N ILE A 195 26.96 33.44 43.46
CA ILE A 195 28.29 33.94 43.79
C ILE A 195 28.92 33.06 44.86
N ASN A 196 30.08 32.46 44.56
CA ASN A 196 30.92 31.86 45.59
C ASN A 196 32.02 32.83 45.96
N HIS A 197 31.90 33.44 47.14
CA HIS A 197 32.95 34.28 47.67
C HIS A 197 34.04 33.41 48.31
N LYS A 198 35.20 33.30 47.67
CA LYS A 198 36.30 32.43 48.12
C LYS A 198 36.98 32.85 49.42
N GLY A 199 36.88 34.13 49.80
CA GLY A 199 37.67 34.71 50.90
C GLY A 199 39.18 34.54 50.69
N GLY A 200 39.90 34.24 51.77
CA GLY A 200 41.35 33.95 51.74
C GLY A 200 41.73 32.56 51.22
N GLY A 201 40.77 31.68 50.96
CA GLY A 201 41.01 30.32 50.48
C GLY A 201 41.17 30.21 48.96
N THR A 202 41.35 28.96 48.49
CA THR A 202 41.48 28.62 47.06
C THR A 202 40.18 28.81 46.28
N GLY A 203 39.00 28.52 46.86
CA GLY A 203 37.67 28.86 46.31
C GLY A 203 37.27 28.22 44.98
N GLY A 204 36.05 28.49 44.52
CA GLY A 204 35.51 28.06 43.21
C GLY A 204 34.21 27.26 43.30
N TRP A 205 33.53 27.07 42.17
CA TRP A 205 32.32 26.24 42.11
C TRP A 205 32.68 24.85 41.63
N ASN A 206 32.30 23.82 42.39
CA ASN A 206 32.59 22.44 42.05
C ASN A 206 31.28 21.71 41.74
N PHE A 207 31.26 21.01 40.61
CA PHE A 207 30.18 20.12 40.21
C PHE A 207 30.59 18.70 40.56
N TRP A 208 29.93 18.13 41.55
CA TRP A 208 30.18 16.77 42.02
C TRP A 208 29.07 15.85 41.53
N ASN A 209 29.46 14.64 41.16
CA ASN A 209 28.52 13.54 40.96
C ASN A 209 28.72 12.51 42.06
N SER A 210 27.62 11.97 42.59
CA SER A 210 27.61 10.93 43.60
C SER A 210 26.58 9.88 43.26
N ASN A 211 26.93 8.62 43.48
CA ASN A 211 26.01 7.49 43.41
C ASN A 211 25.56 7.01 44.80
N GLY A 212 25.80 7.82 45.84
CA GLY A 212 25.45 7.51 47.24
C GLY A 212 26.56 6.80 48.03
N THR A 213 27.60 6.25 47.38
CA THR A 213 28.73 5.60 48.04
C THR A 213 30.08 6.26 47.75
N ALA A 214 30.23 6.91 46.59
CA ALA A 214 31.40 7.71 46.23
C ALA A 214 31.00 9.11 45.75
N THR A 215 31.93 10.06 45.85
CA THR A 215 31.77 11.42 45.30
C THR A 215 32.95 11.73 44.39
N ASN A 216 32.65 12.10 43.14
CA ASN A 216 33.66 12.41 42.12
C ASN A 216 33.46 13.82 41.58
N LEU A 217 34.54 14.58 41.47
CA LEU A 217 34.50 15.92 40.88
C LEU A 217 34.36 15.79 39.36
N SER A 218 33.27 16.28 38.81
CA SER A 218 32.98 16.21 37.37
C SER A 218 33.48 17.44 36.63
N ALA A 219 33.31 18.62 37.22
CA ALA A 219 33.85 19.87 36.69
C ALA A 219 34.05 20.90 37.80
N LYS A 220 34.86 21.92 37.55
CA LYS A 220 35.01 23.07 38.44
C LYS A 220 35.10 24.39 37.67
N LEU A 221 34.53 25.43 38.23
CA LEU A 221 34.81 26.82 37.88
C LEU A 221 35.81 27.37 38.89
N SER A 222 37.02 27.65 38.43
CA SER A 222 38.07 28.26 39.26
C SER A 222 37.69 29.71 39.63
N PRO A 223 38.30 30.28 40.68
CA PRO A 223 38.05 31.68 41.03
C PRO A 223 38.54 32.68 39.99
N ALA A 224 39.42 32.28 39.07
CA ALA A 224 39.84 33.09 37.94
C ALA A 224 38.87 32.99 36.74
N GLY A 225 37.73 32.30 36.90
CA GLY A 225 36.69 32.17 35.87
C GLY A 225 36.89 31.04 34.87
N PHE A 226 37.98 30.26 34.97
CA PHE A 226 38.18 29.10 34.10
C PHE A 226 37.27 27.94 34.48
N PHE A 227 36.46 27.47 33.53
CA PHE A 227 35.72 26.22 33.66
C PHE A 227 36.59 25.05 33.19
N THR A 228 36.72 24.03 34.04
CA THR A 228 37.53 22.84 33.78
C THR A 228 36.68 21.61 34.02
N THR A 229 36.49 20.78 33.00
CA THR A 229 35.92 19.44 33.15
C THR A 229 37.03 18.49 33.58
N MET A 230 36.75 17.62 34.55
CA MET A 230 37.72 16.61 35.00
C MET A 230 37.69 15.34 34.12
N GLY A 231 36.67 15.23 33.27
CA GLY A 231 36.56 14.26 32.18
C GLY A 231 36.31 14.95 30.83
N GLY A 232 35.73 14.24 29.87
CA GLY A 232 35.36 14.81 28.57
C GLY A 232 34.26 15.86 28.64
N LEU A 233 34.21 16.76 27.65
CA LEU A 233 33.13 17.71 27.42
C LEU A 233 32.33 17.25 26.19
N THR A 234 31.07 16.88 26.40
CA THR A 234 30.13 16.56 25.30
C THR A 234 29.12 17.69 25.18
N SER A 235 29.13 18.40 24.04
CA SER A 235 28.07 19.34 23.67
C SER A 235 27.17 18.66 22.65
N TYR A 236 25.85 18.76 22.83
CA TYR A 236 24.88 18.17 21.92
C TYR A 236 24.47 19.11 20.77
N ASN A 237 25.01 20.34 20.74
CA ASN A 237 24.77 21.36 19.70
C ASN A 237 25.99 22.29 19.54
N ASP A 238 25.83 23.39 18.80
CA ASP A 238 26.86 24.38 18.47
C ASP A 238 27.66 24.85 19.69
N GLN A 239 28.99 24.82 19.54
CA GLN A 239 29.90 25.47 20.47
C GLN A 239 30.37 26.80 19.86
N VAL A 240 29.87 27.91 20.41
CA VAL A 240 30.25 29.26 19.97
C VAL A 240 31.48 29.71 20.74
N MET A 241 32.55 30.07 20.02
CA MET A 241 33.78 30.64 20.59
C MET A 241 34.00 32.03 20.00
N GLN A 242 33.78 33.09 20.80
CA GLN A 242 33.77 34.49 20.36
C GLN A 242 34.89 35.29 21.02
N ALA A 243 35.55 36.18 20.25
CA ALA A 243 36.50 37.14 20.81
C ALA A 243 35.74 38.33 21.41
N ASN A 244 36.23 38.86 22.53
CA ASN A 244 35.67 40.10 23.09
C ASN A 244 36.32 41.37 22.50
N THR A 245 37.40 41.22 21.72
CA THR A 245 38.11 42.31 21.01
C THR A 245 38.67 41.78 19.70
N GLU A 246 38.86 42.65 18.70
CA GLU A 246 39.39 42.25 17.39
C GLU A 246 40.83 41.71 17.51
N GLY A 247 41.05 40.47 17.07
CA GLY A 247 42.34 39.79 17.18
C GLY A 247 42.28 38.28 16.90
N GLY A 248 43.41 37.60 17.11
CA GLY A 248 43.52 36.16 16.90
C GLY A 248 42.81 35.36 18.00
N ASN A 249 41.81 34.57 17.62
CA ASN A 249 41.18 33.59 18.49
C ASN A 249 41.90 32.24 18.38
N VAL A 250 42.44 31.76 19.50
CA VAL A 250 42.87 30.37 19.62
C VAL A 250 41.62 29.54 19.93
N ILE A 251 41.12 28.81 18.95
CA ILE A 251 39.87 28.04 19.10
C ILE A 251 40.17 26.75 19.87
N ILE A 252 41.19 25.99 19.47
CA ILE A 252 41.62 24.78 20.19
C ILE A 252 43.15 24.69 20.13
N ARG A 253 43.76 24.44 21.29
CA ARG A 253 45.20 24.22 21.42
C ARG A 253 45.48 22.80 21.87
N PHE A 254 46.35 22.11 21.15
CA PHE A 254 46.86 20.79 21.51
C PHE A 254 48.21 20.96 22.19
N LYS A 255 48.27 20.62 23.48
CA LYS A 255 49.50 20.63 24.28
C LYS A 255 49.90 19.20 24.64
N GLY A 256 51.20 18.97 24.78
CA GLY A 256 51.74 17.75 25.36
C GLY A 256 51.51 17.71 26.88
N ALA A 257 51.78 16.55 27.49
CA ALA A 257 51.73 16.38 28.95
C ALA A 257 52.71 17.28 29.72
N ASP A 258 53.74 17.79 29.02
CA ASP A 258 54.71 18.79 29.47
C ASP A 258 54.18 20.24 29.42
N GLY A 259 52.96 20.45 28.91
CA GLY A 259 52.33 21.77 28.78
C GLY A 259 52.78 22.56 27.54
N VAL A 260 53.66 22.00 26.71
CA VAL A 260 54.19 22.63 25.48
C VAL A 260 53.19 22.45 24.33
N GLU A 261 52.96 23.50 23.55
CA GLU A 261 52.09 23.44 22.38
C GLU A 261 52.68 22.54 21.27
N LYS A 262 51.86 21.60 20.76
CA LYS A 262 52.22 20.70 19.65
C LYS A 262 51.43 21.01 18.37
N GLY A 263 50.30 21.70 18.50
CA GLY A 263 49.51 22.21 17.38
C GLY A 263 48.31 23.02 17.85
N ALA A 264 47.65 23.71 16.93
CA ALA A 264 46.45 24.47 17.24
C ALA A 264 45.66 24.86 15.98
N PHE A 265 44.37 25.09 16.19
CA PHE A 265 43.48 25.71 15.23
C PHE A 265 43.23 27.17 15.62
N TYR A 266 43.47 28.06 14.68
CA TYR A 266 43.34 29.50 14.88
C TYR A 266 42.34 30.08 13.89
N ASN A 267 41.59 31.07 14.34
CA ASN A 267 40.84 31.94 13.46
C ASN A 267 41.10 33.40 13.82
N SER A 268 41.37 34.23 12.83
CA SER A 268 41.53 35.67 13.00
C SER A 268 40.17 36.34 12.85
N THR A 269 39.67 36.97 13.91
CA THR A 269 38.36 37.66 13.84
C THR A 269 38.41 38.94 13.02
N SER A 270 39.60 39.53 12.83
CA SER A 270 39.78 40.73 12.01
C SER A 270 39.93 40.44 10.52
N THR A 271 40.30 39.22 10.13
CA THR A 271 40.54 38.86 8.72
C THR A 271 39.78 37.63 8.23
N GLY A 272 39.05 36.92 9.11
CA GLY A 272 38.38 35.66 8.82
C GLY A 272 39.32 34.47 8.54
N GLN A 273 40.64 34.68 8.68
CA GLN A 273 41.63 33.67 8.31
C GLN A 273 41.65 32.52 9.31
N MET A 274 41.36 31.32 8.80
CA MET A 274 41.58 30.07 9.52
C MET A 274 43.02 29.57 9.29
N THR A 275 43.65 28.97 10.30
CA THR A 275 45.02 28.46 10.17
C THR A 275 45.21 27.23 11.05
N LEU A 276 45.89 26.22 10.49
CA LEU A 276 46.36 25.04 11.20
C LEU A 276 47.85 25.18 11.51
N ARG A 277 48.25 24.89 12.74
CA ARG A 277 49.67 24.74 13.10
C ARG A 277 49.97 23.32 13.56
N TRP A 278 51.10 22.79 13.10
CA TRP A 278 51.60 21.47 13.48
C TRP A 278 53.10 21.56 13.75
N GLY A 279 53.56 21.01 14.88
CA GLY A 279 55.00 20.89 15.17
C GLY A 279 55.72 22.24 15.32
N GLY A 280 54.98 23.28 15.71
CA GLY A 280 55.48 24.65 15.81
C GLY A 280 55.62 25.39 14.47
N GLN A 281 55.27 24.77 13.33
CA GLN A 281 55.27 25.38 12.00
C GLN A 281 53.85 25.74 11.55
N GLN A 282 53.72 26.84 10.81
CA GLN A 282 52.43 27.35 10.32
C GLN A 282 52.13 26.82 8.92
N HIS A 283 50.99 26.14 8.78
CA HIS A 283 50.44 25.65 7.51
C HIS A 283 49.09 26.32 7.29
N SER A 284 49.04 27.38 6.47
CA SER A 284 47.82 28.19 6.33
C SER A 284 47.02 27.74 5.11
N LEU A 285 45.70 27.62 5.30
CA LEU A 285 44.69 27.56 4.24
C LEU A 285 43.74 28.71 4.55
N ILE A 286 43.72 29.74 3.71
CA ILE A 286 43.07 31.02 4.00
C ILE A 286 41.73 31.05 3.27
N GLY A 287 40.65 30.75 3.98
CA GLY A 287 39.30 30.96 3.48
C GLY A 287 39.00 32.46 3.39
N GLN A 288 38.41 32.89 2.28
CA GLN A 288 37.97 34.26 2.05
C GLN A 288 36.44 34.35 2.10
N ALA A 289 35.91 35.54 2.40
CA ALA A 289 34.47 35.76 2.56
C ALA A 289 33.66 35.56 1.26
N ASP A 290 34.34 35.51 0.11
CA ASP A 290 33.77 35.23 -1.22
C ASP A 290 33.74 33.73 -1.57
N GLY A 291 34.14 32.85 -0.64
CA GLY A 291 34.14 31.40 -0.79
C GLY A 291 35.43 30.79 -1.34
N GLN A 292 36.50 31.59 -1.56
CA GLN A 292 37.78 31.09 -2.05
C GLN A 292 38.70 30.59 -0.93
N LEU A 293 39.60 29.65 -1.26
CA LEU A 293 40.62 29.11 -0.34
C LEU A 293 42.03 29.37 -0.89
N ASN A 294 42.86 30.13 -0.16
CA ASN A 294 44.19 30.55 -0.59
C ASN A 294 45.31 29.81 0.19
N ILE A 295 46.30 29.26 -0.54
CA ILE A 295 47.37 28.40 -0.01
C ILE A 295 48.73 29.11 -0.21
N PRO A 296 49.45 29.56 0.84
CA PRO A 296 50.60 30.48 0.69
C PRO A 296 51.94 29.89 0.22
N LYS A 297 52.05 28.56 0.01
CA LYS A 297 53.20 27.87 -0.62
C LYS A 297 52.68 27.01 -1.80
N THR A 298 53.57 26.37 -2.58
CA THR A 298 53.26 25.66 -3.83
C THR A 298 51.90 24.94 -3.90
N LEU A 299 51.12 25.32 -4.92
CA LEU A 299 50.10 24.52 -5.61
C LEU A 299 50.35 24.74 -7.11
N THR A 300 51.10 23.86 -7.77
CA THR A 300 51.61 24.15 -9.13
C THR A 300 50.58 23.91 -10.22
N PHE A 301 50.24 25.01 -10.93
CA PHE A 301 49.66 25.22 -12.27
C PHE A 301 50.34 26.48 -12.87
N ASN A 302 50.89 26.50 -14.10
CA ASN A 302 51.25 27.80 -14.74
C ASN A 302 51.45 27.85 -16.28
N MET A 303 50.74 28.80 -16.92
CA MET A 303 50.70 29.33 -18.32
C MET A 303 50.56 28.36 -19.52
N ALA A 304 49.63 28.69 -20.43
CA ALA A 304 49.48 28.05 -21.74
C ALA A 304 50.60 28.51 -22.69
N TYR A 305 51.37 27.55 -23.22
CA TYR A 305 52.37 27.83 -24.24
C TYR A 305 51.73 27.88 -25.62
N THR A 306 52.07 28.89 -26.42
CA THR A 306 51.51 29.09 -27.76
C THR A 306 52.06 28.09 -28.79
N THR A 307 53.14 27.36 -28.46
CA THR A 307 53.74 26.35 -29.34
C THR A 307 54.10 25.08 -28.55
N PRO A 308 54.01 23.88 -29.17
CA PRO A 308 54.36 22.61 -28.51
C PRO A 308 55.85 22.54 -28.08
N ALA A 309 56.73 23.25 -28.79
CA ALA A 309 58.17 23.30 -28.50
C ALA A 309 58.52 24.05 -27.20
N ALA A 310 57.65 24.95 -26.73
CA ALA A 310 57.88 25.76 -25.54
C ALA A 310 57.54 25.05 -24.20
N VAL A 311 57.08 23.79 -24.25
CA VAL A 311 56.78 22.99 -23.04
C VAL A 311 58.10 22.54 -22.38
N PRO A 312 58.35 22.83 -21.09
CA PRO A 312 59.55 22.37 -20.39
C PRO A 312 59.50 20.87 -20.05
N ASP A 313 60.68 20.25 -19.88
CA ASP A 313 60.79 18.87 -19.41
C ASP A 313 60.37 18.77 -17.93
N VAL A 314 59.53 17.78 -17.60
CA VAL A 314 58.85 17.63 -16.30
C VAL A 314 59.22 16.34 -15.58
N ALA A 315 60.37 15.76 -15.93
CA ALA A 315 60.82 14.42 -15.50
C ALA A 315 60.66 14.03 -14.01
N ASN A 316 60.42 14.95 -13.05
CA ASN A 316 60.27 14.64 -11.62
C ASN A 316 59.31 15.54 -10.78
N LEU A 317 58.29 16.21 -11.34
CA LEU A 317 57.35 17.07 -10.55
C LEU A 317 55.91 16.54 -10.55
N PRO A 318 55.22 16.34 -9.39
CA PRO A 318 53.97 15.59 -9.39
C PRO A 318 52.65 16.36 -9.60
N VAL A 319 52.61 17.67 -9.88
CA VAL A 319 51.32 18.35 -10.17
C VAL A 319 51.44 19.52 -11.18
N MET A 320 50.66 19.47 -12.28
CA MET A 320 50.31 20.58 -13.19
C MET A 320 48.93 20.35 -13.87
N PHE A 321 48.06 21.36 -13.90
CA PHE A 321 46.79 21.48 -14.62
C PHE A 321 46.91 22.77 -15.45
N ARG A 322 46.58 22.71 -16.74
CA ARG A 322 46.67 23.80 -17.72
C ARG A 322 45.59 23.60 -18.76
N GLY A 323 44.98 24.67 -19.26
CA GLY A 323 44.30 24.58 -20.56
C GLY A 323 43.86 25.90 -21.15
N ALA A 324 43.67 25.87 -22.47
CA ALA A 324 43.01 26.90 -23.26
C ALA A 324 41.50 26.60 -23.34
N ASP A 325 40.71 27.56 -23.85
CA ASP A 325 39.23 27.50 -23.90
C ASP A 325 38.63 26.30 -24.67
N THR A 326 39.42 25.52 -25.42
CA THR A 326 38.92 24.37 -26.20
C THR A 326 39.91 23.19 -26.24
N ALA A 327 39.40 21.98 -26.02
CA ALA A 327 40.14 20.72 -26.18
C ALA A 327 40.04 20.26 -27.65
N GLN A 328 41.17 20.29 -28.38
CA GLN A 328 41.30 19.80 -29.77
C GLN A 328 42.76 19.45 -30.08
N PHE A 329 43.00 18.58 -31.06
CA PHE A 329 44.35 18.10 -31.41
C PHE A 329 45.33 19.20 -31.84
N ALA A 330 44.82 20.33 -32.36
CA ALA A 330 45.63 21.46 -32.80
C ALA A 330 46.06 22.42 -31.66
N ASN A 331 45.48 22.29 -30.46
CA ASN A 331 45.78 23.16 -29.32
C ASN A 331 46.69 22.43 -28.32
N PRO A 332 47.99 22.76 -28.24
CA PRO A 332 48.89 22.09 -27.31
C PRO A 332 48.53 22.39 -25.85
N ASN A 333 48.71 21.40 -24.96
CA ASN A 333 48.68 21.52 -23.49
C ASN A 333 47.33 21.73 -22.76
N ASN A 334 46.23 21.12 -23.20
CA ASN A 334 44.96 21.17 -22.47
C ASN A 334 44.78 19.98 -21.48
N ILE A 335 45.43 19.99 -20.33
CA ILE A 335 45.22 18.99 -19.26
C ILE A 335 44.46 19.65 -18.11
N ASN A 336 43.13 19.72 -18.24
CA ASN A 336 42.24 20.28 -17.24
C ASN A 336 41.23 19.21 -16.78
N ILE A 337 41.40 18.60 -15.61
CA ILE A 337 40.37 17.69 -15.07
C ILE A 337 39.27 18.57 -14.46
N GLY A 338 38.19 18.81 -15.23
CA GLY A 338 36.93 19.37 -14.71
C GLY A 338 36.59 20.83 -15.08
N THR A 339 36.92 21.30 -16.29
CA THR A 339 36.40 22.60 -16.78
C THR A 339 35.08 22.46 -17.53
N TRP A 340 34.38 23.58 -17.74
CA TRP A 340 33.21 23.66 -18.64
C TRP A 340 33.52 23.21 -20.09
N TYR A 341 34.80 23.03 -20.45
CA TYR A 341 35.25 22.79 -21.82
C TYR A 341 35.96 21.43 -22.05
N GLY A 342 36.22 20.64 -20.99
CA GLY A 342 36.76 19.27 -21.08
C GLY A 342 38.20 19.07 -20.61
N PHE A 343 38.85 17.97 -21.03
CA PHE A 343 40.22 17.57 -20.63
C PHE A 343 40.99 16.84 -21.75
N ALA A 344 42.31 16.88 -21.76
CA ALA A 344 43.14 16.12 -22.70
C ALA A 344 44.34 15.43 -22.03
N VAL A 345 44.90 14.42 -22.71
CA VAL A 345 46.13 13.70 -22.35
C VAL A 345 47.16 13.99 -23.43
N VAL A 346 48.34 14.45 -23.01
CA VAL A 346 49.38 15.00 -23.88
C VAL A 346 50.72 14.31 -23.57
N PRO A 347 51.49 13.83 -24.56
CA PRO A 347 52.82 13.31 -24.35
C PRO A 347 53.80 14.45 -24.06
N THR A 348 54.59 14.30 -23.00
CA THR A 348 55.54 15.32 -22.53
C THR A 348 57.01 14.93 -22.74
N CYS A 349 57.29 13.68 -23.13
CA CYS A 349 58.65 13.18 -23.29
C CYS A 349 59.38 13.88 -24.46
N PRO A 350 60.67 14.24 -24.28
CA PRO A 350 61.45 14.91 -25.31
C PRO A 350 61.91 13.97 -26.43
N ASP A 351 62.20 12.70 -26.11
CA ASP A 351 62.80 11.72 -27.03
C ASP A 351 61.93 10.45 -27.19
N ASN A 352 62.08 9.74 -28.31
CA ASN A 352 61.48 8.43 -28.66
C ASN A 352 59.97 8.39 -29.01
N ILE A 353 59.37 9.48 -29.49
CA ILE A 353 58.03 9.42 -30.11
C ILE A 353 58.16 8.87 -31.54
N THR A 354 57.75 7.62 -31.76
CA THR A 354 57.86 6.92 -33.06
C THR A 354 56.53 6.70 -33.78
N ALA A 355 55.40 6.89 -33.10
CA ALA A 355 54.07 6.66 -33.65
C ALA A 355 53.63 7.83 -34.56
N ALA A 356 53.06 7.50 -35.73
CA ALA A 356 52.57 8.49 -36.68
C ALA A 356 51.50 9.41 -36.05
N GLY A 357 51.61 10.72 -36.32
CA GLY A 357 50.68 11.76 -35.84
C GLY A 357 50.89 12.19 -34.37
N VAL A 358 51.65 11.43 -33.56
CA VAL A 358 51.94 11.80 -32.17
C VAL A 358 53.06 12.83 -32.13
N THR A 359 52.83 13.96 -31.47
CA THR A 359 53.84 15.02 -31.28
C THR A 359 53.86 15.49 -29.84
N ARG A 360 55.05 15.78 -29.30
CA ARG A 360 55.22 16.31 -27.94
C ARG A 360 54.39 17.58 -27.76
N GLY A 361 53.62 17.66 -26.69
CA GLY A 361 52.78 18.81 -26.38
C GLY A 361 51.39 18.81 -27.07
N SER A 362 51.13 17.92 -28.03
CA SER A 362 49.83 17.79 -28.70
C SER A 362 48.98 16.67 -28.10
N PRO A 363 47.66 16.82 -27.92
CA PRO A 363 46.81 15.77 -27.39
C PRO A 363 46.88 14.45 -28.17
N VAL A 364 46.95 13.32 -27.46
CA VAL A 364 46.72 11.97 -28.02
C VAL A 364 45.34 11.43 -27.66
N PHE A 365 44.71 12.04 -26.64
CA PHE A 365 43.33 11.82 -26.25
C PHE A 365 42.75 13.13 -25.70
N TYR A 366 41.49 13.42 -25.98
CA TYR A 366 40.77 14.50 -25.30
C TYR A 366 39.27 14.28 -25.22
N VAL A 367 38.63 14.88 -24.23
CA VAL A 367 37.18 15.00 -24.08
C VAL A 367 36.81 16.46 -24.26
N ASN A 368 35.84 16.73 -25.12
CA ASN A 368 35.19 18.02 -25.24
C ASN A 368 33.87 17.96 -24.46
N ALA A 369 33.81 18.64 -23.31
CA ALA A 369 32.63 18.59 -22.43
C ALA A 369 31.42 19.35 -23.00
N ARG A 370 31.61 20.29 -23.95
CA ARG A 370 30.52 21.02 -24.60
C ARG A 370 29.76 20.16 -25.59
N THR A 371 30.49 19.32 -26.33
CA THR A 371 29.89 18.38 -27.30
C THR A 371 29.67 16.99 -26.71
N GLY A 372 30.20 16.70 -25.52
CA GLY A 372 30.12 15.38 -24.87
C GLY A 372 30.96 14.30 -25.56
N THR A 373 31.91 14.68 -26.41
CA THR A 373 32.65 13.73 -27.26
C THR A 373 34.05 13.46 -26.72
N ALA A 374 34.48 12.20 -26.71
CA ALA A 374 35.85 11.78 -26.48
C ALA A 374 36.54 11.42 -27.80
N HIS A 375 37.78 11.86 -27.98
CA HIS A 375 38.59 11.70 -29.17
C HIS A 375 39.90 11.00 -28.81
N VAL A 376 40.25 9.96 -29.55
CA VAL A 376 41.51 9.21 -29.44
C VAL A 376 42.24 9.36 -30.78
N LEU A 377 43.52 9.72 -30.76
CA LEU A 377 44.27 10.01 -31.99
C LEU A 377 44.50 8.76 -32.86
N ASN A 378 44.80 7.63 -32.22
CA ASN A 378 45.09 6.36 -32.89
C ASN A 378 44.10 5.28 -32.41
N ASN A 379 44.58 4.26 -31.69
CA ASN A 379 43.76 3.11 -31.29
C ASN A 379 43.39 3.18 -29.80
N MET A 380 42.20 2.71 -29.46
CA MET A 380 41.82 2.42 -28.07
C MET A 380 42.11 0.95 -27.75
N TYR A 381 42.89 0.69 -26.70
CA TYR A 381 43.27 -0.65 -26.26
C TYR A 381 42.52 -1.05 -24.98
N VAL A 382 42.17 -2.33 -24.87
CA VAL A 382 41.75 -2.97 -23.61
C VAL A 382 42.66 -4.19 -23.42
N GLY A 383 43.52 -4.16 -22.40
CA GLY A 383 44.62 -5.12 -22.27
C GLY A 383 45.69 -4.91 -23.35
N THR A 384 46.18 -5.98 -23.98
CA THR A 384 47.17 -5.92 -25.07
C THR A 384 46.55 -5.79 -26.46
N SER A 385 45.21 -5.82 -26.57
CA SER A 385 44.47 -5.84 -27.83
C SER A 385 43.80 -4.49 -28.09
N ALA A 386 43.92 -3.98 -29.32
CA ALA A 386 43.17 -2.81 -29.75
C ALA A 386 41.70 -3.20 -29.96
N VAL A 387 40.78 -2.55 -29.24
CA VAL A 387 39.33 -2.82 -29.31
C VAL A 387 38.62 -1.95 -30.32
N LEU A 388 39.18 -0.77 -30.65
CA LEU A 388 38.69 0.14 -31.68
C LEU A 388 39.89 0.68 -32.46
N LYS A 389 40.01 0.25 -33.72
CA LYS A 389 40.94 0.84 -34.70
C LYS A 389 40.10 1.53 -35.76
N VAL A 390 40.48 2.75 -36.15
CA VAL A 390 39.81 3.49 -37.23
C VAL A 390 39.88 2.65 -38.50
N GLY A 391 38.73 2.22 -39.03
CA GLY A 391 38.60 1.46 -40.27
C GLY A 391 38.45 -0.07 -40.11
N ASP A 392 38.71 -0.66 -38.94
CA ASP A 392 38.47 -2.08 -38.71
C ASP A 392 37.01 -2.35 -38.30
N HIS A 393 36.43 -3.46 -38.80
CA HIS A 393 35.08 -3.95 -38.49
C HIS A 393 33.94 -2.95 -38.74
N GLY A 394 34.17 -1.92 -39.57
CA GLY A 394 33.17 -0.91 -39.91
C GLY A 394 32.97 0.18 -38.86
N ILE A 395 33.78 0.22 -37.79
CA ILE A 395 33.76 1.33 -36.84
C ILE A 395 34.65 2.46 -37.39
N GLY A 396 34.02 3.55 -37.81
CA GLY A 396 34.69 4.76 -38.32
C GLY A 396 35.14 4.71 -39.79
N GLY A 397 34.94 3.59 -40.50
CA GLY A 397 35.17 3.48 -41.95
C GLY A 397 33.87 3.65 -42.72
N THR A 398 33.85 4.50 -43.75
CA THR A 398 32.67 4.68 -44.64
C THR A 398 32.52 3.57 -45.69
N THR A 399 33.46 2.63 -45.75
CA THR A 399 33.51 1.59 -46.80
C THR A 399 33.68 0.21 -46.18
N ALA A 400 32.71 -0.68 -46.41
CA ALA A 400 32.78 -2.07 -45.95
C ALA A 400 33.87 -2.88 -46.73
N PRO A 401 34.54 -3.84 -46.09
CA PRO A 401 35.49 -4.74 -46.75
C PRO A 401 34.88 -5.47 -47.96
N THR A 402 35.60 -5.46 -49.08
CA THR A 402 35.18 -6.19 -50.29
C THR A 402 35.60 -7.65 -50.20
N VAL A 403 34.65 -8.56 -50.40
CA VAL A 403 34.83 -10.01 -50.29
C VAL A 403 34.76 -10.64 -51.67
N SER A 404 35.73 -11.50 -51.99
CA SER A 404 35.83 -12.24 -53.26
C SER A 404 35.20 -13.64 -53.22
N ASP A 405 34.91 -14.18 -52.03
CA ASP A 405 34.12 -15.40 -51.82
C ASP A 405 33.44 -15.32 -50.45
N PRO A 406 32.10 -15.21 -50.37
CA PRO A 406 31.38 -15.17 -49.10
C PRO A 406 31.55 -16.46 -48.29
N ASN A 407 31.96 -17.59 -48.88
CA ASN A 407 32.24 -18.80 -48.11
C ASN A 407 33.54 -18.69 -47.30
N ALA A 408 34.47 -17.82 -47.71
CA ALA A 408 35.79 -17.68 -47.09
C ALA A 408 35.83 -16.65 -45.93
N VAL A 409 34.71 -16.01 -45.60
CA VAL A 409 34.66 -14.94 -44.59
C VAL A 409 34.66 -15.53 -43.17
N GLY A 410 35.85 -15.59 -42.57
CA GLY A 410 36.07 -16.14 -41.23
C GLY A 410 36.00 -15.14 -40.07
N THR A 411 35.68 -13.87 -40.32
CA THR A 411 35.66 -12.81 -39.29
C THR A 411 34.29 -12.14 -39.18
N ASN A 412 33.97 -11.62 -38.00
CA ASN A 412 32.73 -10.86 -37.80
C ASN A 412 32.92 -9.44 -38.35
N GLN A 413 32.16 -9.07 -39.37
CA GLN A 413 32.32 -7.80 -40.08
C GLN A 413 31.13 -7.50 -41.00
N PHE A 414 31.01 -6.23 -41.38
CA PHE A 414 30.27 -5.85 -42.58
C PHE A 414 31.01 -6.37 -43.83
N VAL A 415 30.27 -6.73 -44.87
CA VAL A 415 30.82 -7.26 -46.12
C VAL A 415 30.18 -6.56 -47.31
N ARG A 416 30.99 -6.32 -48.36
CA ARG A 416 30.54 -5.94 -49.69
C ARG A 416 30.97 -7.02 -50.67
N ILE A 417 30.05 -7.50 -51.48
CA ILE A 417 30.25 -8.57 -52.45
C ILE A 417 29.97 -7.98 -53.83
N PRO A 418 30.97 -7.87 -54.72
CA PRO A 418 30.78 -7.39 -56.08
C PRO A 418 29.80 -8.24 -56.88
N SER A 419 29.25 -7.68 -57.96
CA SER A 419 28.42 -8.44 -58.92
C SER A 419 29.21 -9.62 -59.51
N GLY A 420 28.54 -10.75 -59.69
CA GLY A 420 29.14 -11.97 -60.26
C GLY A 420 30.11 -12.71 -59.33
N THR A 421 30.20 -12.32 -58.05
CA THR A 421 31.09 -13.00 -57.09
C THR A 421 30.61 -14.42 -56.83
N LYS A 422 31.53 -15.39 -56.83
CA LYS A 422 31.26 -16.81 -56.54
C LYS A 422 30.49 -16.98 -55.22
N ASN A 423 29.59 -17.96 -55.14
CA ASN A 423 28.82 -18.32 -53.93
C ASN A 423 27.91 -17.22 -53.33
N SER A 424 27.70 -16.12 -54.05
CA SER A 424 26.71 -15.10 -53.71
C SER A 424 25.27 -15.61 -53.90
N PRO A 425 24.25 -14.96 -53.32
CA PRO A 425 22.85 -15.36 -53.50
C PRO A 425 22.36 -15.28 -54.97
N GLY A 426 23.03 -14.48 -55.80
CA GLY A 426 22.72 -14.27 -57.22
C GLY A 426 23.75 -13.35 -57.88
N THR A 427 23.58 -13.03 -59.16
CA THR A 427 24.58 -12.25 -59.95
C THR A 427 24.71 -10.78 -59.58
N ALA A 428 23.78 -10.23 -58.81
CA ALA A 428 23.81 -8.84 -58.35
C ALA A 428 24.98 -8.55 -57.39
N ALA A 429 25.22 -7.28 -57.11
CA ALA A 429 26.12 -6.89 -56.01
C ALA A 429 25.37 -6.97 -54.68
N TRP A 430 26.03 -7.43 -53.62
CA TRP A 430 25.42 -7.63 -52.31
C TRP A 430 26.20 -6.91 -51.22
N ALA A 431 25.55 -6.46 -50.18
CA ALA A 431 26.21 -5.92 -48.99
C ALA A 431 25.51 -6.44 -47.75
N GLY A 432 26.20 -6.55 -46.62
CA GLY A 432 25.55 -6.93 -45.38
C GLY A 432 26.51 -7.32 -44.28
N ILE A 433 26.14 -8.33 -43.49
CA ILE A 433 26.83 -8.72 -42.26
C ILE A 433 27.22 -10.20 -42.33
N ASN A 434 28.46 -10.50 -41.94
CA ASN A 434 28.92 -11.83 -41.58
C ASN A 434 29.20 -11.85 -40.08
N SER A 435 28.64 -12.80 -39.34
CA SER A 435 28.82 -12.87 -37.89
C SER A 435 28.74 -14.32 -37.39
N GLY A 436 29.21 -14.56 -36.17
CA GLY A 436 29.27 -15.88 -35.56
C GLY A 436 30.12 -15.93 -34.30
N PHE A 437 30.06 -17.05 -33.59
CA PHE A 437 30.86 -17.28 -32.37
C PHE A 437 32.27 -17.78 -32.69
N ASP A 438 32.40 -18.72 -33.62
CA ASP A 438 33.66 -19.37 -33.98
C ASP A 438 33.75 -19.65 -35.50
N GLY A 439 34.67 -20.53 -35.91
CA GLY A 439 34.79 -20.94 -37.31
C GLY A 439 33.50 -21.59 -37.84
N GLY A 440 32.92 -22.54 -37.12
CA GLY A 440 31.81 -23.37 -37.59
C GLY A 440 30.42 -22.73 -37.42
N SER A 441 30.23 -21.88 -36.41
CA SER A 441 28.94 -21.33 -36.01
C SER A 441 28.80 -19.89 -36.51
N ARG A 442 28.38 -19.74 -37.77
CA ARG A 442 28.28 -18.44 -38.46
C ARG A 442 26.95 -18.24 -39.17
N TYR A 443 26.64 -16.99 -39.47
CA TYR A 443 25.55 -16.61 -40.37
C TYR A 443 25.97 -15.44 -41.26
N GLN A 444 25.25 -15.32 -42.38
CA GLN A 444 25.35 -14.18 -43.27
C GLN A 444 23.97 -13.61 -43.55
N LEU A 445 23.88 -12.29 -43.55
CA LEU A 445 22.69 -11.53 -43.88
C LEU A 445 23.07 -10.50 -44.94
N LEU A 446 22.48 -10.55 -46.12
CA LEU A 446 22.86 -9.75 -47.29
C LEU A 446 21.66 -9.06 -47.93
N TRP A 447 21.84 -7.81 -48.32
CA TRP A 447 20.95 -7.01 -49.15
C TRP A 447 21.48 -6.92 -50.57
N GLU A 448 20.59 -7.06 -51.53
CA GLU A 448 20.89 -6.74 -52.93
C GLU A 448 21.09 -5.23 -53.10
N GLN A 449 22.16 -4.83 -53.79
CA GLN A 449 22.46 -3.42 -54.07
C GLN A 449 21.89 -3.01 -55.43
N GLY A 450 21.32 -1.80 -55.49
CA GLY A 450 20.96 -1.16 -56.76
C GLY A 450 19.59 -1.53 -57.34
N THR A 451 18.69 -2.11 -56.54
CA THR A 451 17.32 -2.47 -56.95
C THR A 451 16.28 -1.62 -56.23
N SER A 452 15.09 -1.48 -56.82
CA SER A 452 13.93 -0.79 -56.21
C SER A 452 13.14 -1.65 -55.22
N ALA A 453 13.38 -2.97 -55.20
CA ALA A 453 12.74 -3.92 -54.30
C ALA A 453 13.74 -4.43 -53.25
N VAL A 454 13.34 -4.44 -51.98
CA VAL A 454 14.18 -4.96 -50.89
C VAL A 454 14.30 -6.48 -51.03
N ASN A 455 15.50 -6.94 -51.42
CA ASN A 455 15.84 -8.36 -51.47
C ASN A 455 16.88 -8.68 -50.38
N LEU A 456 16.38 -9.24 -49.29
CA LEU A 456 17.18 -9.65 -48.13
C LEU A 456 17.37 -11.17 -48.16
N GLN A 457 18.61 -11.62 -48.06
CA GLN A 457 19.01 -13.02 -48.12
C GLN A 457 19.78 -13.39 -46.85
N THR A 458 19.52 -14.58 -46.31
CA THR A 458 20.22 -15.12 -45.14
C THR A 458 20.66 -16.56 -45.38
N ARG A 459 21.73 -16.96 -44.69
CA ARG A 459 22.14 -18.35 -44.57
C ARG A 459 22.95 -18.56 -43.30
N ILE A 460 23.04 -19.81 -42.87
CA ILE A 460 23.83 -20.22 -41.70
C ILE A 460 24.96 -21.16 -42.14
N ARG A 461 26.00 -21.25 -41.31
CA ARG A 461 27.06 -22.23 -41.43
C ARG A 461 26.78 -23.36 -40.45
N GLU A 462 26.73 -24.58 -40.98
CA GLU A 462 26.49 -25.79 -40.20
C GLU A 462 27.74 -26.19 -39.40
N PRO A 463 27.60 -26.93 -38.28
CA PRO A 463 28.72 -27.34 -37.43
C PRO A 463 29.86 -28.08 -38.15
N LEU A 464 29.59 -28.70 -39.31
CA LEU A 464 30.57 -29.41 -40.14
C LEU A 464 31.28 -28.50 -41.16
N GLY A 465 31.08 -27.18 -41.08
CA GLY A 465 31.79 -26.17 -41.88
C GLY A 465 31.16 -25.83 -43.23
N ASN A 466 30.05 -26.46 -43.60
CA ASN A 466 29.30 -26.17 -44.83
C ASN A 466 28.35 -24.99 -44.65
N TRP A 467 28.16 -24.18 -45.69
CA TRP A 467 27.15 -23.13 -45.71
C TRP A 467 25.83 -23.70 -46.21
N SER A 468 24.73 -23.40 -45.53
CA SER A 468 23.39 -23.69 -46.03
C SER A 468 23.13 -22.91 -47.33
N PRO A 469 22.17 -23.35 -48.17
CA PRO A 469 21.68 -22.54 -49.27
C PRO A 469 21.18 -21.17 -48.79
N TRP A 470 21.23 -20.18 -49.67
CA TRP A 470 20.64 -18.85 -49.41
C TRP A 470 19.12 -18.94 -49.33
N LYS A 471 18.53 -18.22 -48.37
CA LYS A 471 17.09 -18.12 -48.15
C LYS A 471 16.67 -16.65 -48.12
N LYS A 472 15.58 -16.31 -48.81
CA LYS A 472 15.00 -14.97 -48.81
C LYS A 472 14.29 -14.70 -47.48
N ILE A 473 14.51 -13.52 -46.90
CA ILE A 473 13.68 -12.99 -45.80
C ILE A 473 12.61 -12.10 -46.44
N VAL A 474 11.35 -12.43 -46.19
CA VAL A 474 10.20 -11.63 -46.62
C VAL A 474 9.90 -10.59 -45.52
N THR A 475 9.68 -9.34 -45.91
CA THR A 475 9.54 -8.19 -44.99
C THR A 475 8.35 -7.30 -45.36
N ASP A 476 7.37 -7.83 -46.09
CA ASP A 476 6.17 -7.07 -46.40
C ASP A 476 5.37 -6.76 -45.13
N GLU A 477 4.69 -5.60 -45.10
CA GLU A 477 3.74 -5.22 -44.04
C GLU A 477 2.46 -6.07 -44.06
N SER A 478 2.46 -7.19 -44.79
CA SER A 478 1.49 -8.20 -44.50
C SER A 478 1.76 -8.60 -43.05
N VAL A 479 0.80 -8.31 -42.16
CA VAL A 479 0.61 -9.11 -40.96
C VAL A 479 0.98 -10.52 -41.39
N ALA A 480 1.89 -11.20 -40.71
CA ALA A 480 2.15 -12.60 -40.99
C ALA A 480 0.84 -13.34 -40.68
N GLN A 481 -0.13 -13.23 -41.58
CA GLN A 481 -1.04 -14.26 -41.95
C GLN A 481 -0.05 -15.32 -42.38
N ILE A 482 0.35 -16.14 -41.41
CA ILE A 482 0.73 -17.50 -41.70
C ILE A 482 -0.49 -17.99 -42.45
N VAL A 483 -0.44 -17.86 -43.78
CA VAL A 483 -1.45 -18.38 -44.67
C VAL A 483 -1.28 -19.86 -44.48
N ALA A 484 -2.06 -20.37 -43.52
CA ALA A 484 -2.01 -21.75 -43.11
C ALA A 484 -2.09 -22.58 -44.39
N PRO A 485 -1.11 -23.47 -44.61
CA PRO A 485 -0.96 -24.15 -45.89
C PRO A 485 -2.29 -24.81 -46.26
N LEU A 486 -2.74 -24.45 -47.46
CA LEU A 486 -4.01 -24.86 -48.03
C LEU A 486 -3.84 -26.27 -48.58
N ILE A 487 -4.75 -27.18 -48.26
CA ILE A 487 -4.87 -28.44 -49.01
C ILE A 487 -5.73 -28.13 -50.24
N PRO A 488 -5.16 -28.06 -51.47
CA PRO A 488 -5.89 -27.61 -52.65
C PRO A 488 -6.91 -28.65 -53.10
N SER A 489 -8.05 -28.20 -53.64
CA SER A 489 -9.09 -29.10 -54.13
C SER A 489 -8.58 -30.07 -55.20
N THR A 490 -9.04 -31.31 -55.15
CA THR A 490 -8.80 -32.35 -56.17
C THR A 490 -10.10 -32.88 -56.80
N GLY A 491 -11.22 -32.18 -56.59
CA GLY A 491 -12.55 -32.56 -57.09
C GLY A 491 -13.30 -33.56 -56.19
N ASN A 492 -14.38 -34.15 -56.73
CA ASN A 492 -15.33 -34.95 -55.95
C ASN A 492 -14.76 -36.28 -55.43
N GLY A 493 -15.19 -36.66 -54.22
CA GLY A 493 -14.97 -37.97 -53.61
C GLY A 493 -14.16 -37.91 -52.32
N GLU A 494 -14.21 -38.97 -51.53
CA GLU A 494 -13.44 -39.06 -50.27
C GLU A 494 -11.93 -39.06 -50.56
N ARG A 495 -11.19 -38.24 -49.81
CA ARG A 495 -9.75 -38.02 -49.92
C ARG A 495 -9.10 -38.01 -48.54
N TYR A 496 -7.80 -38.27 -48.52
CA TYR A 496 -6.99 -38.37 -47.31
C TYR A 496 -5.70 -37.56 -47.46
N CYS A 497 -5.40 -36.68 -46.50
CA CYS A 497 -4.18 -35.89 -46.47
C CYS A 497 -3.39 -36.20 -45.20
N LYS A 498 -2.09 -36.54 -45.33
CA LYS A 498 -1.21 -36.67 -44.17
C LYS A 498 -0.83 -35.27 -43.70
N ILE A 499 -0.84 -35.06 -42.39
CA ILE A 499 -0.54 -33.76 -41.77
C ILE A 499 0.75 -33.84 -40.96
N ALA A 500 0.96 -34.94 -40.26
CA ALA A 500 2.14 -35.10 -39.41
C ALA A 500 2.47 -36.58 -39.19
N GLU A 501 3.67 -36.84 -38.70
CA GLU A 501 4.12 -38.17 -38.26
C GLU A 501 4.98 -38.07 -37.00
N GLN A 502 4.92 -39.10 -36.15
CA GLN A 502 5.66 -39.18 -34.90
C GLN A 502 6.09 -40.62 -34.60
N SER A 503 7.34 -40.79 -34.16
CA SER A 503 7.83 -42.09 -33.70
C SER A 503 7.25 -42.49 -32.34
N ILE A 504 7.10 -43.80 -32.11
CA ILE A 504 6.72 -44.32 -30.80
C ILE A 504 7.82 -43.99 -29.78
N THR A 505 7.45 -43.37 -28.66
CA THR A 505 8.39 -43.12 -27.57
C THR A 505 7.75 -43.35 -26.20
N THR A 506 8.56 -43.71 -25.20
CA THR A 506 8.15 -43.82 -23.79
C THR A 506 8.50 -42.56 -22.98
N THR A 507 9.42 -41.73 -23.46
CA THR A 507 9.94 -40.52 -22.80
C THR A 507 10.16 -39.36 -23.79
N GLY A 508 10.15 -38.12 -23.30
CA GLY A 508 10.63 -36.95 -24.05
C GLY A 508 9.65 -36.30 -25.04
N ASN A 509 8.94 -37.05 -25.90
CA ASN A 509 8.07 -36.41 -26.91
C ASN A 509 6.64 -36.31 -26.40
N ARG A 510 6.08 -35.10 -26.30
CA ARG A 510 4.67 -34.85 -25.98
C ARG A 510 3.98 -34.25 -27.20
N GLY A 511 2.66 -34.38 -27.27
CA GLY A 511 1.90 -34.16 -28.50
C GLY A 511 1.84 -32.71 -28.98
N MET A 512 1.37 -32.54 -30.21
CA MET A 512 1.17 -31.25 -30.88
C MET A 512 -0.30 -30.94 -31.06
N VAL A 513 -0.62 -29.64 -31.10
CA VAL A 513 -1.97 -29.14 -31.35
C VAL A 513 -2.03 -28.51 -32.74
N PHE A 514 -2.91 -29.03 -33.58
CA PHE A 514 -3.22 -28.52 -34.90
C PHE A 514 -4.58 -27.83 -34.89
N MET A 515 -4.73 -26.82 -35.74
CA MET A 515 -5.99 -26.19 -36.07
C MET A 515 -6.27 -26.43 -37.55
N VAL A 516 -7.45 -26.94 -37.86
CA VAL A 516 -7.96 -27.08 -39.22
C VAL A 516 -9.12 -26.11 -39.40
N THR A 517 -9.05 -25.28 -40.43
CA THR A 517 -10.06 -24.26 -40.74
C THR A 517 -10.51 -24.36 -42.19
N GLN A 518 -11.67 -23.78 -42.53
CA GLN A 518 -12.22 -23.76 -43.90
C GLN A 518 -12.59 -25.15 -44.45
N GLY A 519 -13.26 -25.97 -43.64
CA GLY A 519 -13.57 -27.36 -43.97
C GLY A 519 -14.80 -27.63 -44.83
N ARG A 520 -15.71 -26.66 -45.06
CA ARG A 520 -16.96 -26.84 -45.82
C ARG A 520 -16.98 -26.09 -47.14
N GLN A 521 -17.74 -26.63 -48.09
CA GLN A 521 -17.82 -26.28 -49.51
C GLN A 521 -18.05 -24.79 -49.78
N TYR A 522 -17.69 -24.35 -50.98
CA TYR A 522 -18.06 -23.05 -51.55
C TYR A 522 -19.59 -22.90 -51.56
N GLY A 523 -20.14 -22.04 -50.70
CA GLY A 523 -21.56 -21.67 -50.71
C GLY A 523 -22.37 -21.99 -49.44
N GLU A 524 -21.87 -22.79 -48.49
CA GLU A 524 -22.57 -23.02 -47.22
C GLU A 524 -22.02 -22.10 -46.11
N LEU A 525 -22.89 -21.29 -45.49
CA LEU A 525 -22.53 -20.42 -44.38
C LEU A 525 -22.24 -21.25 -43.12
N GLY A 526 -20.95 -21.42 -42.78
CA GLY A 526 -20.55 -22.05 -41.52
C GLY A 526 -19.03 -22.19 -41.38
N MET A 527 -18.50 -21.88 -40.20
CA MET A 527 -17.10 -22.18 -39.87
C MET A 527 -16.99 -23.60 -39.29
N ASP A 528 -16.34 -24.50 -40.01
CA ASP A 528 -15.82 -25.75 -39.43
C ASP A 528 -14.40 -25.49 -38.93
N ILE A 529 -14.25 -25.39 -37.60
CA ILE A 529 -12.96 -25.24 -36.93
C ILE A 529 -12.72 -26.51 -36.10
N SER A 530 -11.66 -27.22 -36.43
CA SER A 530 -11.23 -28.42 -35.71
C SER A 530 -9.90 -28.18 -35.01
N TYR A 531 -9.85 -28.48 -33.71
CA TYR A 531 -8.61 -28.56 -32.93
C TYR A 531 -8.24 -30.03 -32.74
N ILE A 532 -7.03 -30.39 -33.14
CA ILE A 532 -6.55 -31.76 -33.16
C ILE A 532 -5.29 -31.85 -32.31
N TYR A 533 -5.34 -32.60 -31.21
CA TYR A 533 -4.15 -32.98 -30.46
C TYR A 533 -3.68 -34.36 -30.89
N PHE A 534 -2.39 -34.53 -31.18
CA PHE A 534 -1.80 -35.79 -31.62
C PHE A 534 -0.50 -36.12 -30.87
N CYS A 535 -0.38 -37.34 -30.36
CA CYS A 535 0.75 -37.83 -29.59
C CYS A 535 0.92 -39.36 -29.71
N ALA A 536 2.08 -39.82 -30.17
CA ALA A 536 2.49 -41.22 -30.21
C ALA A 536 3.26 -41.68 -28.96
N ARG A 537 3.29 -40.86 -27.89
CA ARG A 537 3.91 -41.26 -26.62
C ARG A 537 3.10 -42.36 -25.94
N GLY A 538 3.76 -43.44 -25.57
CA GLY A 538 3.12 -44.62 -24.97
C GLY A 538 2.18 -45.36 -25.91
N ALA A 539 2.23 -45.05 -27.22
CA ALA A 539 1.51 -45.81 -28.23
C ALA A 539 2.19 -47.18 -28.48
N THR A 540 1.41 -48.15 -28.94
CA THR A 540 1.92 -49.40 -29.53
C THR A 540 1.85 -49.31 -31.05
N THR A 541 2.26 -50.37 -31.76
CA THR A 541 2.08 -50.46 -33.22
C THR A 541 0.61 -50.66 -33.63
N THR A 542 -0.30 -50.88 -32.68
CA THR A 542 -1.71 -51.20 -32.93
C THR A 542 -2.68 -50.18 -32.36
N ALA A 543 -2.27 -49.37 -31.38
CA ALA A 543 -3.11 -48.33 -30.78
C ALA A 543 -2.29 -47.14 -30.26
N LEU A 544 -2.85 -45.94 -30.40
CA LEU A 544 -2.40 -44.77 -29.64
C LEU A 544 -2.74 -44.94 -28.15
N ALA A 545 -2.04 -44.21 -27.28
CA ALA A 545 -2.44 -44.12 -25.87
C ALA A 545 -3.84 -43.50 -25.74
N ALA A 546 -4.53 -43.70 -24.61
CA ALA A 546 -5.92 -43.26 -24.41
C ALA A 546 -6.16 -41.75 -24.66
N ASN A 547 -5.12 -40.93 -24.46
CA ASN A 547 -5.13 -39.48 -24.72
C ASN A 547 -4.20 -39.10 -25.88
N GLY A 548 -3.87 -40.04 -26.78
CA GLY A 548 -2.93 -39.84 -27.88
C GLY A 548 -3.53 -39.11 -29.07
N LEU A 549 -4.87 -39.03 -29.16
CA LEU A 549 -5.58 -38.29 -30.19
C LEU A 549 -6.84 -37.66 -29.60
N HIS A 550 -6.97 -36.34 -29.68
CA HIS A 550 -8.19 -35.63 -29.34
C HIS A 550 -8.62 -34.74 -30.50
N HIS A 551 -9.90 -34.79 -30.84
CA HIS A 551 -10.51 -33.96 -31.87
C HIS A 551 -11.65 -33.18 -31.24
N ILE A 552 -11.50 -31.85 -31.18
CA ILE A 552 -12.53 -30.92 -30.71
C ILE A 552 -13.01 -30.14 -31.92
N LYS A 553 -14.33 -30.09 -32.12
CA LYS A 553 -14.95 -29.43 -33.27
C LYS A 553 -15.82 -28.26 -32.79
N LEU A 554 -15.62 -27.09 -33.38
CA LEU A 554 -16.46 -25.89 -33.21
C LEU A 554 -17.26 -25.68 -34.50
N GLY A 555 -18.58 -25.51 -34.37
CA GLY A 555 -19.49 -25.30 -35.50
C GLY A 555 -20.59 -26.37 -35.61
N SER A 556 -21.70 -26.00 -36.27
CA SER A 556 -22.93 -26.81 -36.32
C SER A 556 -22.78 -28.08 -37.17
N THR A 557 -23.11 -29.24 -36.59
CA THR A 557 -23.69 -30.35 -37.34
C THR A 557 -25.18 -30.08 -37.43
N SER A 558 -25.67 -29.54 -38.56
CA SER A 558 -27.07 -29.77 -38.91
C SER A 558 -27.29 -31.29 -38.86
N ALA A 559 -28.50 -31.73 -38.50
CA ALA A 559 -28.81 -33.13 -38.30
C ALA A 559 -28.63 -34.02 -39.56
N ASN A 560 -28.04 -33.52 -40.66
CA ASN A 560 -28.04 -34.20 -41.95
C ASN A 560 -26.85 -33.87 -42.91
N SER A 561 -25.59 -33.89 -42.48
CA SER A 561 -24.45 -33.77 -43.44
C SER A 561 -23.19 -34.54 -43.08
N SER A 562 -23.22 -35.87 -43.16
CA SER A 562 -22.04 -36.74 -42.95
C SER A 562 -21.09 -36.83 -44.17
N ALA A 563 -21.44 -36.25 -45.32
CA ALA A 563 -20.69 -36.44 -46.57
C ALA A 563 -19.61 -35.37 -46.85
N ASN A 564 -19.69 -34.20 -46.22
CA ASN A 564 -18.87 -33.04 -46.55
C ASN A 564 -18.00 -32.54 -45.39
N ASP A 565 -18.07 -33.19 -44.22
CA ASP A 565 -17.31 -32.78 -43.04
C ASP A 565 -15.84 -33.21 -43.12
N ILE A 566 -14.98 -32.40 -42.52
CA ILE A 566 -13.57 -32.75 -42.30
C ILE A 566 -13.47 -33.59 -41.03
N HIS A 567 -12.89 -34.77 -41.17
CA HIS A 567 -12.58 -35.67 -40.07
C HIS A 567 -11.06 -35.82 -39.92
N CYS A 568 -10.62 -36.23 -38.72
CA CYS A 568 -9.23 -36.58 -38.48
C CYS A 568 -9.11 -38.00 -37.93
N GLY A 569 -7.93 -38.59 -38.12
CA GLY A 569 -7.63 -39.92 -37.63
C GLY A 569 -6.14 -40.18 -37.66
N ALA A 570 -5.74 -41.31 -37.09
CA ALA A 570 -4.33 -41.69 -37.06
C ALA A 570 -4.15 -43.16 -37.46
N VAL A 571 -2.96 -43.48 -37.96
CA VAL A 571 -2.59 -44.83 -38.39
C VAL A 571 -1.11 -45.08 -38.12
N TYR A 572 -0.75 -46.31 -37.76
CA TYR A 572 0.65 -46.71 -37.66
C TYR A 572 1.15 -47.20 -39.02
N ASN A 573 2.19 -46.55 -39.54
CA ASN A 573 2.87 -46.95 -40.76
C ASN A 573 4.05 -47.86 -40.42
N SER A 574 3.97 -49.14 -40.81
CA SER A 574 5.00 -50.14 -40.53
C SER A 574 6.31 -49.89 -41.29
N ASP A 575 6.25 -49.25 -42.45
CA ASP A 575 7.42 -49.03 -43.31
C ASP A 575 8.32 -47.94 -42.74
N THR A 576 7.69 -46.90 -42.16
CA THR A 576 8.39 -45.78 -41.53
C THR A 576 8.55 -45.94 -40.02
N SER A 577 7.89 -46.94 -39.42
CA SER A 577 7.82 -47.16 -37.96
C SER A 577 7.32 -45.92 -37.19
N MET A 578 6.38 -45.19 -37.76
CA MET A 578 5.81 -43.97 -37.21
C MET A 578 4.28 -44.01 -37.20
N TRP A 579 3.69 -43.35 -36.22
CA TRP A 579 2.28 -42.98 -36.27
C TRP A 579 2.10 -41.75 -37.14
N GLU A 580 1.13 -41.79 -38.03
CA GLU A 580 0.78 -40.71 -38.94
C GLU A 580 -0.58 -40.14 -38.57
N LEU A 581 -0.67 -38.81 -38.53
CA LEU A 581 -1.90 -38.04 -38.40
C LEU A 581 -2.43 -37.68 -39.77
N TRP A 582 -3.70 -37.97 -40.00
CA TRP A 582 -4.39 -37.76 -41.26
C TRP A 582 -5.67 -36.96 -41.07
N VAL A 583 -6.03 -36.22 -42.10
CA VAL A 583 -7.35 -35.63 -42.29
C VAL A 583 -8.03 -36.31 -43.48
N SER A 584 -9.34 -36.54 -43.36
CA SER A 584 -10.19 -37.10 -44.41
C SER A 584 -11.43 -36.24 -44.65
N GLY A 585 -11.90 -36.21 -45.89
CA GLY A 585 -13.11 -35.48 -46.28
C GLY A 585 -13.30 -35.49 -47.79
N ASN A 586 -14.28 -34.76 -48.30
CA ASN A 586 -14.47 -34.62 -49.74
C ASN A 586 -13.34 -33.78 -50.35
N GLY A 587 -12.78 -34.20 -51.50
CA GLY A 587 -11.69 -33.50 -52.19
C GLY A 587 -12.05 -32.11 -52.73
N TYR A 588 -13.33 -31.71 -52.72
CA TYR A 588 -13.75 -30.32 -52.93
C TYR A 588 -13.38 -29.40 -51.76
N ASN A 589 -13.22 -29.95 -50.57
CA ASN A 589 -12.86 -29.17 -49.41
C ASN A 589 -11.43 -28.65 -49.56
N CYS A 590 -11.25 -27.38 -49.21
CA CYS A 590 -9.96 -26.70 -49.24
C CYS A 590 -9.53 -26.33 -47.81
N PRO A 591 -9.37 -27.30 -46.89
CA PRO A 591 -9.03 -26.99 -45.51
C PRO A 591 -7.63 -26.42 -45.41
N ARG A 592 -7.45 -25.56 -44.41
CA ARG A 592 -6.16 -25.00 -44.03
C ARG A 592 -5.70 -25.62 -42.72
N VAL A 593 -4.45 -26.04 -42.69
CA VAL A 593 -3.87 -26.74 -41.52
C VAL A 593 -2.78 -25.88 -40.89
N SER A 594 -2.98 -25.49 -39.64
CA SER A 594 -2.01 -24.74 -38.84
C SER A 594 -1.50 -25.58 -37.68
N LEU A 595 -0.20 -25.57 -37.45
CA LEU A 595 0.34 -25.94 -36.16
C LEU A 595 0.20 -24.74 -35.21
N ILE A 596 -0.50 -24.92 -34.08
CA ILE A 596 -0.80 -23.81 -33.15
C ILE A 596 -0.13 -23.94 -31.79
N GLY A 597 0.46 -25.08 -31.45
CA GLY A 597 1.17 -25.20 -30.18
C GLY A 597 1.81 -26.56 -29.89
N ASN A 598 2.76 -26.51 -28.95
CA ASN A 598 3.35 -27.66 -28.28
C ASN A 598 2.89 -27.68 -26.82
N VAL A 599 2.77 -28.87 -26.22
CA VAL A 599 2.27 -29.05 -24.84
C VAL A 599 3.38 -28.89 -23.77
N GLU A 600 4.64 -28.62 -24.14
CA GLU A 600 5.73 -28.26 -23.20
C GLU A 600 6.66 -27.13 -23.72
N THR A 601 7.47 -26.58 -22.80
CA THR A 601 8.45 -25.49 -23.04
C THR A 601 9.70 -25.91 -23.84
N GLY A 602 9.79 -27.17 -24.27
CA GLY A 602 10.89 -27.71 -25.07
C GLY A 602 10.67 -27.61 -26.58
N THR A 603 11.76 -27.62 -27.36
CA THR A 603 11.75 -27.66 -28.84
C THR A 603 10.91 -28.83 -29.34
N MET A 604 10.23 -28.67 -30.49
CA MET A 604 9.34 -29.64 -31.17
C MET A 604 10.04 -30.97 -31.52
N ASN A 605 10.42 -31.75 -30.53
CA ASN A 605 11.25 -32.93 -30.74
C ASN A 605 10.37 -34.13 -31.06
N GLY A 606 10.55 -34.68 -32.26
CA GLY A 606 10.03 -35.99 -32.64
C GLY A 606 8.72 -36.01 -33.45
N VAL A 607 8.08 -34.88 -33.75
CA VAL A 607 6.96 -34.83 -34.71
C VAL A 607 7.37 -34.04 -35.94
N THR A 608 7.19 -34.65 -37.11
CA THR A 608 7.48 -34.03 -38.40
C THR A 608 6.16 -33.66 -39.06
N THR A 609 6.02 -32.39 -39.47
CA THR A 609 4.86 -31.96 -40.27
C THR A 609 5.08 -32.29 -41.74
N ASP A 610 4.02 -32.73 -42.43
CA ASP A 610 4.08 -32.96 -43.87
C ASP A 610 4.07 -31.60 -44.59
N VAL A 611 5.08 -31.33 -45.41
CA VAL A 611 5.27 -30.04 -46.08
C VAL A 611 4.48 -29.92 -47.38
N ASP A 612 4.05 -31.05 -47.95
CA ASP A 612 3.43 -31.08 -49.28
C ASP A 612 1.89 -30.94 -49.22
N LEU A 613 1.27 -31.33 -48.10
CA LEU A 613 -0.18 -31.23 -47.82
C LEU A 613 -1.09 -31.48 -49.04
N VAL A 614 -1.04 -32.69 -49.59
CA VAL A 614 -1.79 -33.09 -50.80
C VAL A 614 -2.90 -34.08 -50.48
N TRP A 615 -4.10 -33.86 -51.05
CA TRP A 615 -5.17 -34.86 -51.07
C TRP A 615 -4.74 -36.13 -51.82
N ARG A 616 -4.82 -37.28 -51.16
CA ARG A 616 -4.57 -38.60 -51.73
C ARG A 616 -5.89 -39.37 -51.90
N PRO A 617 -6.09 -40.08 -53.03
CA PRO A 617 -7.34 -40.79 -53.30
C PRO A 617 -7.46 -42.12 -52.54
N THR A 618 -6.34 -42.68 -52.09
CA THR A 618 -6.29 -44.00 -51.42
C THR A 618 -6.35 -43.82 -49.91
N ARG A 619 -7.30 -44.52 -49.27
CA ARG A 619 -7.36 -44.62 -47.80
C ARG A 619 -6.12 -45.31 -47.25
N PRO A 620 -5.39 -44.73 -46.28
CA PRO A 620 -4.31 -45.44 -45.60
C PRO A 620 -4.83 -46.72 -44.92
N SER A 621 -4.11 -47.83 -45.11
CA SER A 621 -4.50 -49.12 -44.52
C SER A 621 -4.50 -49.05 -42.99
N GLY A 622 -5.64 -49.32 -42.35
CA GLY A 622 -5.78 -49.21 -40.89
C GLY A 622 -6.15 -47.81 -40.37
N TYR A 623 -6.36 -46.82 -41.25
CA TYR A 623 -6.86 -45.51 -40.87
C TYR A 623 -8.23 -45.63 -40.17
N THR A 624 -8.33 -45.07 -38.97
CA THR A 624 -9.58 -44.98 -38.20
C THR A 624 -9.85 -43.53 -37.84
N ILE A 625 -11.10 -43.09 -38.05
CA ILE A 625 -11.54 -41.73 -37.70
C ILE A 625 -11.63 -41.61 -36.18
N ALA A 626 -11.09 -40.52 -35.64
CA ALA A 626 -11.14 -40.20 -34.22
C ALA A 626 -12.57 -39.85 -33.77
N SER A 627 -12.89 -40.14 -32.51
CA SER A 627 -14.16 -39.69 -31.91
C SER A 627 -14.14 -38.18 -31.68
N GLU A 628 -15.11 -37.48 -32.27
CA GLU A 628 -15.27 -36.03 -32.14
C GLU A 628 -15.84 -35.64 -30.76
N LYS A 629 -15.27 -34.61 -30.14
CA LYS A 629 -15.78 -33.98 -28.91
C LYS A 629 -16.52 -32.69 -29.28
N ARG A 630 -17.81 -32.61 -28.94
CA ARG A 630 -18.66 -31.45 -29.22
C ARG A 630 -18.47 -30.35 -28.18
N THR A 631 -18.43 -29.10 -28.65
CA THR A 631 -18.35 -27.91 -27.79
C THR A 631 -19.75 -27.31 -27.57
N TRP A 632 -20.03 -26.95 -26.32
CA TRP A 632 -21.25 -26.24 -25.91
C TRP A 632 -20.96 -24.74 -25.87
N THR A 633 -21.80 -23.95 -26.53
CA THR A 633 -21.73 -22.48 -26.59
C THR A 633 -23.13 -21.91 -26.34
N ASP A 634 -23.22 -20.61 -26.07
CA ASP A 634 -24.49 -19.84 -26.02
C ASP A 634 -25.37 -20.01 -27.28
N PHE A 635 -24.75 -20.33 -28.42
CA PHE A 635 -25.47 -20.67 -29.65
C PHE A 635 -26.29 -21.97 -29.54
N ASN A 636 -25.81 -23.00 -28.83
CA ASN A 636 -26.45 -24.32 -28.78
C ASN A 636 -26.94 -24.72 -27.36
N THR A 637 -26.79 -23.81 -26.40
CA THR A 637 -27.24 -23.93 -25.01
C THR A 637 -27.89 -22.64 -24.51
N THR A 638 -28.73 -22.72 -23.48
CA THR A 638 -29.38 -21.59 -22.80
C THR A 638 -29.18 -21.74 -21.32
N VAL A 639 -29.27 -20.61 -20.62
CA VAL A 639 -29.48 -20.55 -19.19
C VAL A 639 -30.98 -20.44 -18.93
N ASP A 640 -31.50 -21.34 -18.10
CA ASP A 640 -32.91 -21.27 -17.68
C ASP A 640 -33.16 -20.20 -16.61
N ALA A 641 -34.42 -19.96 -16.25
CA ALA A 641 -34.82 -18.97 -15.24
C ALA A 641 -34.20 -19.19 -13.82
N ASN A 642 -33.50 -20.30 -13.58
CA ASN A 642 -32.82 -20.61 -12.33
C ASN A 642 -31.29 -20.63 -12.44
N GLY A 643 -30.72 -20.36 -13.63
CA GLY A 643 -29.27 -20.31 -13.84
C GLY A 643 -28.63 -21.62 -14.35
N PHE A 644 -29.39 -22.65 -14.73
CA PHE A 644 -28.82 -23.91 -15.23
C PHE A 644 -28.61 -23.92 -16.75
N LEU A 645 -27.47 -24.47 -17.20
CA LEU A 645 -27.16 -24.66 -18.63
C LEU A 645 -27.94 -25.86 -19.20
N LYS A 646 -28.72 -25.64 -20.26
CA LYS A 646 -29.49 -26.67 -20.96
C LYS A 646 -29.20 -26.65 -22.46
N LYS A 647 -29.30 -27.80 -23.14
CA LYS A 647 -29.32 -27.86 -24.61
C LYS A 647 -30.62 -27.24 -25.09
N ALA A 648 -30.56 -26.20 -25.91
CA ALA A 648 -31.60 -25.19 -25.79
C ALA A 648 -31.66 -24.23 -26.97
N SER A 649 -31.70 -24.79 -28.17
CA SER A 649 -31.98 -24.01 -29.36
C SER A 649 -32.88 -24.83 -30.28
N PRO A 650 -33.84 -24.22 -31.00
CA PRO A 650 -34.37 -22.83 -30.89
C PRO A 650 -35.24 -22.57 -29.63
N ILE A 651 -35.30 -21.32 -29.11
CA ILE A 651 -36.05 -20.95 -27.89
C ILE A 651 -36.79 -19.62 -27.96
N ALA A 652 -37.97 -19.59 -27.32
CA ALA A 652 -38.69 -18.37 -26.94
C ALA A 652 -38.88 -18.27 -25.42
N ARG A 653 -38.52 -17.13 -24.83
CA ARG A 653 -38.75 -16.78 -23.43
C ARG A 653 -40.05 -16.00 -23.28
N LEU A 654 -41.12 -16.67 -22.88
CA LEU A 654 -42.45 -16.08 -22.75
C LEU A 654 -42.60 -15.31 -21.43
N SER A 655 -43.02 -14.06 -21.49
CA SER A 655 -43.26 -13.20 -20.33
C SER A 655 -44.67 -12.59 -20.33
N SER A 656 -45.13 -12.10 -19.18
CA SER A 656 -46.39 -11.35 -19.08
C SER A 656 -46.23 -9.85 -19.34
N ASN A 657 -45.04 -9.31 -19.06
CA ASN A 657 -44.69 -7.91 -19.26
C ASN A 657 -43.16 -7.78 -19.49
N PRO A 658 -42.71 -7.73 -20.76
CA PRO A 658 -41.29 -7.62 -21.10
C PRO A 658 -40.59 -6.39 -20.50
N GLU A 659 -41.30 -5.28 -20.31
CA GLU A 659 -40.72 -4.02 -19.81
C GLU A 659 -40.28 -4.10 -18.33
N LYS A 660 -40.79 -5.09 -17.59
CA LYS A 660 -40.47 -5.31 -16.18
C LYS A 660 -39.56 -6.52 -15.95
N MET A 661 -38.91 -7.00 -17.00
CA MET A 661 -37.97 -8.12 -16.91
C MET A 661 -36.58 -7.64 -16.49
N PRO A 662 -35.80 -8.49 -15.80
CA PRO A 662 -34.39 -8.20 -15.54
C PRO A 662 -33.59 -8.16 -16.86
N ASP A 663 -32.44 -7.49 -16.86
CA ASP A 663 -31.58 -7.34 -18.05
C ASP A 663 -31.24 -8.70 -18.70
N GLU A 664 -31.08 -9.75 -17.90
CA GLU A 664 -30.79 -11.13 -18.32
C GLU A 664 -31.86 -11.74 -19.24
N TYR A 665 -33.09 -11.21 -19.22
CA TYR A 665 -34.19 -11.72 -20.05
C TYR A 665 -33.92 -11.56 -21.55
N LEU A 666 -33.24 -10.48 -21.96
CA LEU A 666 -32.89 -10.20 -23.35
C LEU A 666 -31.43 -10.57 -23.70
N ASP A 667 -30.69 -11.18 -22.76
CA ASP A 667 -29.30 -11.58 -23.01
C ASP A 667 -29.22 -12.68 -24.07
N GLY A 668 -28.84 -12.32 -25.31
CA GLY A 668 -28.82 -13.20 -26.48
C GLY A 668 -30.17 -13.39 -27.18
N PHE A 669 -31.20 -12.63 -26.80
CA PHE A 669 -32.56 -12.75 -27.36
C PHE A 669 -33.08 -11.41 -27.85
N THR A 670 -33.88 -11.44 -28.92
CA THR A 670 -34.57 -10.25 -29.46
C THR A 670 -36.03 -10.26 -29.02
N LEU A 671 -36.53 -9.13 -28.52
CA LEU A 671 -37.93 -9.02 -28.12
C LEU A 671 -38.85 -9.11 -29.34
N SER A 672 -39.86 -9.99 -29.26
CA SER A 672 -40.89 -10.23 -30.28
C SER A 672 -42.24 -10.47 -29.61
N GLY A 673 -43.05 -9.40 -29.51
CA GLY A 673 -44.29 -9.40 -28.75
C GLY A 673 -44.02 -9.60 -27.25
N LEU A 674 -44.66 -10.59 -26.64
CA LEU A 674 -44.45 -10.99 -25.24
C LEU A 674 -43.37 -12.06 -25.06
N ALA A 675 -42.69 -12.46 -26.14
CA ALA A 675 -41.59 -13.41 -26.10
C ALA A 675 -40.26 -12.73 -26.43
N ALA A 676 -39.17 -13.16 -25.82
CA ALA A 676 -37.83 -12.89 -26.31
C ALA A 676 -37.33 -14.14 -27.05
N VAL A 677 -36.85 -13.99 -28.29
CA VAL A 677 -36.51 -15.12 -29.19
C VAL A 677 -35.04 -15.09 -29.57
N ASN A 678 -34.37 -16.24 -29.58
CA ASN A 678 -32.98 -16.33 -29.99
C ASN A 678 -32.87 -16.34 -31.54
N GLY A 679 -31.65 -16.23 -32.07
CA GLY A 679 -31.42 -16.14 -33.52
C GLY A 679 -32.02 -17.30 -34.33
N GLU A 680 -32.06 -18.52 -33.79
CA GLU A 680 -32.66 -19.67 -34.46
C GLU A 680 -34.20 -19.70 -34.35
N ALA A 681 -34.80 -18.98 -33.39
CA ALA A 681 -36.25 -18.81 -33.25
C ALA A 681 -36.76 -17.50 -33.89
N ALA A 682 -36.00 -16.92 -34.83
CA ALA A 682 -36.39 -15.73 -35.56
C ALA A 682 -37.74 -15.94 -36.27
N GLY A 683 -38.64 -14.96 -36.14
CA GLY A 683 -40.01 -15.04 -36.66
C GLY A 683 -41.06 -15.56 -35.66
N VAL A 684 -40.63 -16.10 -34.52
CA VAL A 684 -41.56 -16.42 -33.42
C VAL A 684 -42.00 -15.14 -32.71
N THR A 685 -43.28 -15.06 -32.35
CA THR A 685 -43.86 -13.97 -31.55
C THR A 685 -44.90 -14.50 -30.58
N ALA A 686 -45.22 -13.73 -29.54
CA ALA A 686 -46.23 -14.09 -28.57
C ALA A 686 -47.17 -12.92 -28.22
N GLU A 687 -48.44 -13.23 -27.98
CA GLU A 687 -49.46 -12.27 -27.55
C GLU A 687 -50.30 -12.82 -26.38
N ARG A 688 -50.88 -11.91 -25.59
CA ARG A 688 -51.77 -12.25 -24.47
C ARG A 688 -53.22 -12.22 -24.95
N VAL A 689 -53.89 -13.37 -24.89
CA VAL A 689 -55.30 -13.53 -25.31
C VAL A 689 -56.26 -13.15 -24.18
N SER A 690 -55.97 -13.58 -22.95
CA SER A 690 -56.71 -13.24 -21.74
C SER A 690 -55.81 -13.42 -20.51
N VAL A 691 -56.30 -13.13 -19.30
CA VAL A 691 -55.53 -13.33 -18.05
C VAL A 691 -55.01 -14.77 -17.99
N GLY A 692 -53.68 -14.93 -17.91
CA GLY A 692 -53.04 -16.24 -17.87
C GLY A 692 -53.12 -17.05 -19.16
N VAL A 693 -53.50 -16.49 -20.31
CA VAL A 693 -53.54 -17.22 -21.59
C VAL A 693 -52.72 -16.48 -22.63
N TYR A 694 -51.68 -17.14 -23.13
CA TYR A 694 -50.74 -16.63 -24.11
C TYR A 694 -50.75 -17.49 -25.36
N LYS A 695 -50.65 -16.85 -26.52
CA LYS A 695 -50.56 -17.51 -27.82
C LYS A 695 -49.19 -17.22 -28.42
N VAL A 696 -48.48 -18.27 -28.82
CA VAL A 696 -47.15 -18.23 -29.44
C VAL A 696 -47.26 -18.77 -30.86
N THR A 697 -46.76 -18.01 -31.83
CA THR A 697 -46.87 -18.30 -33.27
C THR A 697 -45.53 -18.10 -33.97
N GLY A 698 -45.32 -18.76 -35.11
CA GLY A 698 -44.09 -18.65 -35.92
C GLY A 698 -43.14 -19.84 -35.80
N SER A 699 -43.49 -20.85 -35.01
CA SER A 699 -42.80 -22.14 -34.94
C SER A 699 -43.64 -23.28 -35.54
N LEU A 700 -43.04 -24.46 -35.70
CA LEU A 700 -43.70 -25.73 -36.05
C LEU A 700 -44.18 -26.50 -34.80
N GLY A 701 -44.35 -25.81 -33.67
CA GLY A 701 -44.64 -26.41 -32.37
C GLY A 701 -43.40 -26.57 -31.47
N PHE A 702 -43.46 -27.52 -30.54
CA PHE A 702 -42.36 -27.81 -29.61
C PHE A 702 -41.26 -28.64 -30.27
N ALA A 703 -40.03 -28.51 -29.78
CA ALA A 703 -38.91 -29.33 -30.22
C ALA A 703 -39.20 -30.84 -30.07
N LEU A 704 -38.74 -31.64 -31.04
CA LEU A 704 -38.98 -33.09 -31.08
C LEU A 704 -38.09 -33.90 -30.12
N GLU A 705 -36.99 -33.32 -29.66
CA GLU A 705 -36.03 -33.96 -28.75
C GLU A 705 -35.74 -33.08 -27.53
N GLY A 706 -35.60 -33.67 -26.35
CA GLY A 706 -35.16 -32.96 -25.14
C GLY A 706 -36.31 -32.41 -24.29
N TRP A 707 -36.14 -31.20 -23.75
CA TRP A 707 -37.15 -30.52 -22.95
C TRP A 707 -37.93 -29.52 -23.80
N ASN A 708 -39.19 -29.28 -23.43
CA ASN A 708 -40.11 -28.43 -24.21
C ASN A 708 -40.49 -27.15 -23.46
N ILE A 709 -40.66 -27.23 -22.14
CA ILE A 709 -41.12 -26.12 -21.30
C ILE A 709 -40.33 -26.10 -19.99
N GLU A 710 -39.88 -24.93 -19.57
CA GLU A 710 -39.35 -24.69 -18.23
C GLU A 710 -40.19 -23.63 -17.50
N VAL A 711 -40.66 -23.98 -16.30
CA VAL A 711 -41.54 -23.12 -15.48
C VAL A 711 -40.70 -22.47 -14.38
N PRO A 712 -40.85 -21.16 -14.11
CA PRO A 712 -40.03 -20.48 -13.11
C PRO A 712 -40.27 -21.03 -11.71
N GLN A 713 -39.21 -21.15 -10.91
CA GLN A 713 -39.24 -21.74 -9.57
C GLN A 713 -38.77 -20.72 -8.50
N ASP A 714 -39.11 -20.98 -7.23
CA ASP A 714 -38.52 -20.27 -6.10
C ASP A 714 -37.18 -20.89 -5.68
N VAL A 715 -36.50 -20.26 -4.71
CA VAL A 715 -35.21 -20.73 -4.17
C VAL A 715 -35.26 -22.12 -3.52
N ASN A 716 -36.46 -22.65 -3.25
CA ASN A 716 -36.67 -23.98 -2.68
C ASN A 716 -37.07 -25.02 -3.74
N GLY A 717 -37.06 -24.67 -5.03
CA GLY A 717 -37.45 -25.54 -6.14
C GLY A 717 -38.97 -25.65 -6.35
N ASN A 718 -39.78 -24.82 -5.70
CA ASN A 718 -41.22 -24.82 -5.93
C ASN A 718 -41.55 -24.00 -7.18
N ARG A 719 -42.23 -24.61 -8.16
CA ARG A 719 -42.76 -23.90 -9.34
C ARG A 719 -43.66 -22.75 -8.90
N LEU A 720 -43.50 -21.55 -9.45
CA LEU A 720 -44.26 -20.37 -9.02
C LEU A 720 -45.70 -20.37 -9.51
N CYS A 721 -45.97 -20.97 -10.67
CA CYS A 721 -47.28 -21.10 -11.30
C CYS A 721 -47.51 -22.52 -11.82
N PHE A 722 -48.75 -22.83 -12.17
CA PHE A 722 -49.12 -24.03 -12.92
C PHE A 722 -49.27 -23.66 -14.40
N VAL A 723 -48.61 -24.41 -15.29
CA VAL A 723 -48.62 -24.16 -16.73
C VAL A 723 -49.16 -25.39 -17.45
N ALA A 724 -50.16 -25.19 -18.29
CA ALA A 724 -50.68 -26.17 -19.24
C ALA A 724 -50.51 -25.64 -20.65
N THR A 725 -50.11 -26.50 -21.58
CA THR A 725 -49.83 -26.12 -22.97
C THR A 725 -50.57 -26.99 -23.95
N GLU A 726 -50.91 -26.40 -25.09
CA GLU A 726 -51.59 -27.07 -26.20
C GLU A 726 -50.94 -26.59 -27.50
N ALA A 727 -50.43 -27.51 -28.32
CA ALA A 727 -49.86 -27.20 -29.62
C ALA A 727 -50.84 -27.66 -30.72
N ALA A 728 -51.22 -26.74 -31.59
CA ALA A 728 -52.08 -27.03 -32.74
C ALA A 728 -51.27 -27.59 -33.92
N GLU A 729 -51.95 -28.25 -34.87
CA GLU A 729 -51.31 -28.82 -36.07
C GLU A 729 -50.61 -27.77 -36.95
N ASP A 730 -51.02 -26.50 -36.84
CA ASP A 730 -50.40 -25.37 -37.55
C ASP A 730 -49.13 -24.82 -36.87
N GLY A 731 -48.68 -25.45 -35.78
CA GLY A 731 -47.50 -25.05 -35.02
C GLY A 731 -47.77 -23.99 -33.94
N THR A 732 -48.99 -23.45 -33.83
CA THR A 732 -49.38 -22.50 -32.78
C THR A 732 -49.36 -23.15 -31.41
N ILE A 733 -48.71 -22.53 -30.44
CA ILE A 733 -48.67 -22.99 -29.05
C ILE A 733 -49.52 -22.06 -28.17
N THR A 734 -50.50 -22.63 -27.46
CA THR A 734 -51.26 -21.94 -26.42
C THR A 734 -50.68 -22.29 -25.05
N VAL A 735 -50.27 -21.28 -24.29
CA VAL A 735 -49.75 -21.43 -22.91
C VAL A 735 -50.76 -20.87 -21.92
N LYS A 736 -51.32 -21.73 -21.07
CA LYS A 736 -52.29 -21.41 -20.02
C LYS A 736 -51.62 -21.46 -18.65
N VAL A 737 -51.62 -20.34 -17.93
CA VAL A 737 -50.95 -20.11 -16.65
C VAL A 737 -52.02 -19.88 -15.57
N SER A 738 -51.89 -20.58 -14.45
CA SER A 738 -52.85 -20.52 -13.34
C SER A 738 -52.15 -20.65 -11.98
N LYS A 739 -52.85 -20.23 -10.92
CA LYS A 739 -52.42 -20.49 -9.55
C LYS A 739 -52.36 -22.00 -9.33
N ARG A 740 -51.41 -22.44 -8.52
CA ARG A 740 -51.31 -23.84 -8.11
C ARG A 740 -52.44 -24.16 -7.13
N ARG A 741 -53.23 -25.19 -7.41
CA ARG A 741 -54.22 -25.74 -6.49
C ARG A 741 -53.83 -27.18 -6.16
N PHE A 742 -53.73 -27.51 -4.87
CA PHE A 742 -53.51 -28.90 -4.47
C PHE A 742 -54.85 -29.64 -4.52
N ASP A 743 -54.91 -30.69 -5.34
CA ASP A 743 -56.06 -31.57 -5.40
C ASP A 743 -55.83 -32.73 -4.42
N ILE A 744 -56.68 -32.79 -3.39
CA ILE A 744 -56.54 -33.73 -2.29
C ILE A 744 -56.84 -35.17 -2.72
N ASP A 745 -57.67 -35.37 -3.74
CA ASP A 745 -58.10 -36.71 -4.18
C ASP A 745 -57.05 -37.37 -5.09
N THR A 746 -56.33 -36.57 -5.88
CA THR A 746 -55.29 -37.05 -6.80
C THR A 746 -53.87 -36.87 -6.26
N ALA A 747 -53.72 -36.19 -5.11
CA ALA A 747 -52.44 -35.75 -4.53
C ALA A 747 -51.54 -34.99 -5.53
N ALA A 748 -52.15 -34.39 -6.55
CA ALA A 748 -51.47 -33.67 -7.62
C ALA A 748 -51.69 -32.16 -7.49
N ILE A 749 -50.71 -31.38 -7.96
CA ILE A 749 -50.92 -29.96 -8.20
C ILE A 749 -51.66 -29.82 -9.53
N VAL A 750 -52.85 -29.24 -9.49
CA VAL A 750 -53.70 -28.98 -10.65
C VAL A 750 -53.85 -27.48 -10.89
N ALA A 751 -54.42 -27.11 -12.05
CA ALA A 751 -54.77 -25.73 -12.35
C ALA A 751 -55.79 -25.17 -11.36
N GLY A 752 -55.52 -23.97 -10.86
CA GLY A 752 -56.42 -23.15 -10.05
C GLY A 752 -56.94 -21.95 -10.83
N GLU A 753 -57.14 -20.82 -10.16
CA GLU A 753 -57.57 -19.58 -10.80
C GLU A 753 -56.53 -19.08 -11.84
N PRO A 754 -56.96 -18.60 -13.02
CA PRO A 754 -56.06 -18.03 -14.02
C PRO A 754 -55.19 -16.92 -13.42
N MET A 755 -53.90 -16.94 -13.76
CA MET A 755 -52.96 -15.89 -13.36
C MET A 755 -51.93 -15.67 -14.48
N ASP A 756 -51.47 -14.43 -14.62
CA ASP A 756 -50.36 -14.14 -15.53
C ASP A 756 -49.02 -14.67 -14.99
N ILE A 757 -48.04 -14.77 -15.89
CA ILE A 757 -46.67 -15.13 -15.53
C ILE A 757 -46.17 -14.11 -14.49
N PRO A 758 -45.60 -14.54 -13.35
CA PRO A 758 -45.14 -13.64 -12.30
C PRO A 758 -44.18 -12.56 -12.84
N GLU A 759 -44.29 -11.34 -12.30
CA GLU A 759 -43.44 -10.21 -12.68
C GLU A 759 -41.95 -10.54 -12.47
N GLY A 760 -41.08 -10.16 -13.41
CA GLY A 760 -39.65 -10.47 -13.40
C GLY A 760 -39.32 -11.96 -13.57
N ARG A 761 -40.24 -12.78 -14.10
CA ARG A 761 -40.04 -14.20 -14.42
C ARG A 761 -40.60 -14.53 -15.80
N TRP A 762 -40.04 -15.52 -16.47
CA TRP A 762 -40.47 -16.00 -17.78
C TRP A 762 -40.64 -17.53 -17.79
N ILE A 763 -41.26 -18.04 -18.84
CA ILE A 763 -41.38 -19.47 -19.17
C ILE A 763 -40.53 -19.70 -20.41
N ASP A 764 -39.56 -20.61 -20.35
CA ASP A 764 -38.79 -20.98 -21.54
C ASP A 764 -39.56 -22.02 -22.35
N LEU A 765 -39.70 -21.78 -23.65
CA LEU A 765 -40.32 -22.69 -24.61
C LEU A 765 -39.27 -23.08 -25.64
N ARG A 766 -39.04 -24.38 -25.82
CA ARG A 766 -38.14 -24.89 -26.86
C ARG A 766 -38.93 -25.32 -28.08
N LEU A 767 -38.55 -24.79 -29.24
CA LEU A 767 -39.39 -24.76 -30.43
C LEU A 767 -38.77 -25.55 -31.57
N GLU A 768 -39.61 -26.10 -32.43
CA GLU A 768 -39.21 -26.61 -33.75
C GLU A 768 -39.42 -25.48 -34.78
N MET A 769 -38.45 -25.22 -35.66
CA MET A 769 -38.48 -24.08 -36.59
C MET A 769 -38.50 -24.53 -38.05
N PRO A 770 -39.21 -23.82 -38.96
CA PRO A 770 -39.16 -24.11 -40.38
C PRO A 770 -37.75 -23.87 -40.94
N PRO A 771 -37.33 -24.62 -41.98
CA PRO A 771 -36.04 -24.39 -42.65
C PRO A 771 -36.01 -23.00 -43.28
N VAL A 772 -34.90 -22.28 -43.09
CA VAL A 772 -34.69 -20.93 -43.65
C VAL A 772 -34.40 -21.05 -45.15
N GLU A 773 -35.25 -20.48 -46.02
CA GLU A 773 -34.95 -20.33 -47.45
C GLU A 773 -34.01 -19.13 -47.66
N GLU A 774 -32.86 -19.35 -48.29
CA GLU A 774 -31.87 -18.31 -48.59
C GLU A 774 -32.36 -17.37 -49.70
N VAL A 775 -32.40 -16.07 -49.41
CA VAL A 775 -32.73 -15.03 -50.40
C VAL A 775 -31.49 -14.74 -51.26
N GLN A 776 -31.55 -15.07 -52.55
CA GLN A 776 -30.55 -14.62 -53.54
C GLN A 776 -30.63 -13.09 -53.70
N SER A 777 -29.52 -12.40 -53.47
CA SER A 777 -29.40 -10.95 -53.65
C SER A 777 -29.13 -10.57 -55.11
N GLU A 778 -29.92 -9.66 -55.67
CA GLU A 778 -29.64 -8.95 -56.93
C GLU A 778 -28.57 -7.85 -56.74
N PRO A 779 -27.76 -7.52 -57.77
CA PRO A 779 -26.66 -6.56 -57.64
C PRO A 779 -27.12 -5.09 -57.76
N GLU A 780 -26.52 -4.20 -56.95
CA GLU A 780 -26.75 -2.74 -56.94
C GLU A 780 -26.21 -2.00 -58.19
N PRO A 781 -26.79 -0.84 -58.58
CA PRO A 781 -26.22 0.02 -59.61
C PRO A 781 -25.23 1.06 -59.05
N GLU A 782 -24.16 1.31 -59.81
CA GLU A 782 -23.06 2.24 -59.52
C GLU A 782 -23.49 3.72 -59.40
N SER A 783 -22.85 4.45 -58.48
CA SER A 783 -23.01 5.90 -58.29
C SER A 783 -21.98 6.70 -59.08
N HIS A 784 -22.45 7.71 -59.82
CA HIS A 784 -21.62 8.76 -60.39
C HIS A 784 -21.75 10.03 -59.52
N GLU A 785 -20.64 10.54 -59.00
CA GLU A 785 -20.53 11.95 -58.62
C GLU A 785 -19.34 12.60 -59.32
N GLY A 786 -19.63 13.74 -59.95
CA GLY A 786 -18.69 14.50 -60.76
C GLY A 786 -17.86 15.47 -59.93
N GLU A 787 -16.62 15.64 -60.39
CA GLU A 787 -15.66 16.65 -59.99
C GLU A 787 -15.84 17.89 -60.90
N MET A 788 -16.06 19.09 -60.34
CA MET A 788 -15.83 20.34 -61.07
C MET A 788 -15.53 21.54 -60.15
N ALA A 789 -14.62 22.38 -60.67
CA ALA A 789 -14.15 23.71 -60.27
C ALA A 789 -12.98 23.73 -59.25
N SER A 790 -11.88 24.45 -59.46
CA SER A 790 -11.47 25.43 -60.50
C SER A 790 -9.99 25.81 -60.31
N GLU A 791 -9.36 26.24 -61.43
CA GLU A 791 -8.03 26.87 -61.63
C GLU A 791 -6.78 25.98 -61.69
#